data_AF-A0A0T5PNZ4-F1
#
_entry.id   AF-A0A0T5PNZ4-F1
#
_cell.length_a   1.000
_cell.length_b   1.000
_cell.length_c   1.000
_cell.angle_alpha   90.00
_cell.angle_beta   90.00
_cell.angle_gamma   90.00
#
_symmetry.space_group_name_H-M   'P 1'
#
loop_
_entity.id
_entity.type
_entity.pdbx_description
1 polymer ?
#
loop_
_entity_poly.entity_id
_entity_poly.type
_entity_poly.pdbx_seq_one_letter_code
_entity_poly.pdbx_strand_id
1 'polypeptide(L)'
;MLRTDLKIFKSQRMTQNANAGGQRTANEVANGQLNEVFGNISAIDHAQSAVDIVKIYPGVSTANTQLLQDAHVLINEPPEDPKVDVMLIEAPGVTDASVRSNIVEAIESGVTAGQLLRSGLSGMLAGQNSIPSTDLLNNAVSGESTNVYLAIGRIIAIAVEYTGTASVDYPRFTHYAKVLSNTNGNIVFEPPMPFNTPGPSVSVNGQTRVTRLRRTNLNDNVSYHGVTRLTAAVEQASVLPVAKTIGSILPQLTSIVERSNNTPFVSELGLARKKATYLATGSSYSLEIDDILNATGTLADTSIYVNFIYFNGAPGNMIVPITNYVSGVLSFTIPLIKTGGSYSRNLLEGSDISVFYYSTNAYEKYSSTTAWPADRQLLPATLVGTALNNATALRRSVYTVATAPVNQLFVNGNSGRELAAEINIDTGAITYYNNYSDLVYTAILANTAAADAVVSTADFVLAYSQYQADSLYITAELQAGGLVSASADASGIITGTGVSGTLVNGVVSLTFTAPVMQSSIRYDINEITQLTPPASLYSINQLRIANGGAVPIFREFGVVSITHNQYSDVSDLNPGNTLNQRPGAFIDIVDSTGASLWHPLDAHYSYNKTTGVVTIVDASAFTGPFEVTDTIGELALVAEVNDNQLVLTTPIEGSYPAGSVVSSVQVLGNLQAAANVLFDMTAWENVWSDTITGSPATGNFNELNYPIEVQNQSAINERWVIVFTSPTAFNCIGEGLGLIASGDTLNDFAPINPNTLQPYFVIRKEGWGGGWNFGECVRFNTEAAAKPLVLLRSVSAGHSQIEQDSIRLHFRGNAD
;
A
#
# COMPACT_ATOMS: atom_id res chain seq x y z
N MET A 1 27.97 -21.81 23.59
CA MET A 1 27.40 -21.96 22.23
C MET A 1 28.43 -21.56 21.18
N LEU A 2 28.47 -22.27 20.06
CA LEU A 2 29.38 -22.06 18.92
C LEU A 2 28.59 -21.57 17.70
N ARG A 3 29.26 -20.95 16.70
CA ARG A 3 28.61 -20.52 15.44
C ARG A 3 27.93 -21.70 14.72
N THR A 4 28.53 -22.89 14.76
CA THR A 4 27.96 -24.13 14.17
C THR A 4 26.69 -24.64 14.87
N ASP A 5 26.40 -24.14 16.08
CA ASP A 5 25.17 -24.48 16.79
C ASP A 5 23.99 -23.63 16.31
N LEU A 6 24.24 -22.52 15.62
CA LEU A 6 23.22 -21.67 15.02
C LEU A 6 22.91 -22.16 13.61
N LYS A 7 21.70 -22.64 13.42
CA LYS A 7 21.29 -23.31 12.18
C LYS A 7 19.97 -22.75 11.67
N ILE A 8 19.81 -22.74 10.36
CA ILE A 8 18.54 -22.46 9.71
C ILE A 8 18.00 -23.77 9.16
N PHE A 9 16.83 -24.19 9.63
CA PHE A 9 16.19 -25.43 9.20
C PHE A 9 15.09 -25.18 8.16
N LYS A 10 14.89 -26.16 7.28
CA LYS A 10 13.82 -26.17 6.28
C LYS A 10 12.49 -26.55 6.92
N SER A 11 11.40 -25.99 6.40
CA SER A 11 10.04 -26.46 6.72
C SER A 11 9.74 -27.79 6.03
N GLN A 12 8.65 -28.46 6.45
CA GLN A 12 8.19 -29.74 5.89
C GLN A 12 8.09 -29.74 4.36
N ARG A 13 7.71 -28.60 3.77
CA ARG A 13 7.49 -28.47 2.33
C ARG A 13 8.03 -27.14 1.80
N MET A 14 9.17 -27.20 1.12
CA MET A 14 9.82 -26.07 0.47
C MET A 14 9.32 -25.88 -0.97
N THR A 15 7.99 -25.83 -1.17
CA THR A 15 7.36 -25.63 -2.50
C THR A 15 6.58 -24.31 -2.53
N GLN A 16 5.96 -23.97 -3.67
CA GLN A 16 5.08 -22.81 -3.80
C GLN A 16 3.58 -23.17 -3.77
N ASN A 17 3.24 -24.42 -3.42
CA ASN A 17 1.85 -24.86 -3.33
C ASN A 17 1.15 -24.26 -2.10
N ALA A 18 -0.19 -24.22 -2.11
CA ALA A 18 -0.98 -23.69 -0.98
C ALA A 18 -0.68 -24.39 0.37
N ASN A 19 -0.23 -25.64 0.34
CA ASN A 19 0.13 -26.45 1.50
C ASN A 19 1.63 -26.45 1.83
N ALA A 20 2.44 -25.58 1.21
CA ALA A 20 3.85 -25.40 1.51
C ALA A 20 4.07 -24.77 2.89
N GLY A 21 5.27 -24.89 3.46
CA GLY A 21 5.53 -24.55 4.86
C GLY A 21 5.25 -25.73 5.78
N GLY A 22 4.48 -25.52 6.86
CA GLY A 22 4.28 -26.51 7.90
C GLY A 22 5.47 -26.61 8.87
N GLN A 23 5.54 -27.69 9.64
CA GLN A 23 6.45 -27.83 10.78
C GLN A 23 7.94 -27.74 10.40
N ARG A 24 8.81 -27.49 11.39
CA ARG A 24 10.26 -27.59 11.24
C ARG A 24 10.69 -29.03 10.93
N THR A 25 11.74 -29.18 10.12
CA THR A 25 12.43 -30.47 9.90
C THR A 25 13.86 -30.44 10.46
N ALA A 26 14.55 -31.57 10.48
CA ALA A 26 15.99 -31.60 10.78
C ALA A 26 16.88 -31.23 9.59
N ASN A 27 16.29 -31.02 8.40
CA ASN A 27 17.07 -30.65 7.22
C ASN A 27 17.51 -29.19 7.34
N GLU A 28 18.82 -28.97 7.29
CA GLU A 28 19.43 -27.65 7.35
C GLU A 28 19.40 -26.99 5.97
N VAL A 29 19.33 -25.66 5.94
CA VAL A 29 19.62 -24.85 4.75
C VAL A 29 21.13 -24.83 4.59
N ALA A 30 21.63 -25.43 3.51
CA ALA A 30 23.06 -25.46 3.26
C ALA A 30 23.58 -24.09 2.81
N ASN A 31 24.65 -23.60 3.43
CA ASN A 31 25.26 -22.34 3.04
C ASN A 31 25.89 -22.43 1.64
N GLY A 32 25.80 -21.36 0.85
CA GLY A 32 26.40 -21.25 -0.49
C GLY A 32 25.80 -22.16 -1.57
N GLN A 33 24.85 -23.03 -1.23
CA GLN A 33 24.21 -23.93 -2.18
C GLN A 33 23.05 -23.22 -2.90
N LEU A 34 23.02 -23.39 -4.22
CA LEU A 34 21.99 -22.79 -5.06
C LEU A 34 20.62 -23.40 -4.78
N ASN A 35 19.61 -22.55 -4.74
CA ASN A 35 18.20 -22.91 -4.63
C ASN A 35 17.77 -23.64 -3.35
N GLU A 36 18.51 -23.45 -2.26
CA GLU A 36 18.18 -24.07 -0.97
C GLU A 36 16.95 -23.48 -0.29
N VAL A 37 16.65 -22.20 -0.55
CA VAL A 37 15.52 -21.46 0.01
C VAL A 37 14.51 -21.13 -1.08
N PHE A 38 14.90 -20.29 -2.04
CA PHE A 38 14.08 -19.96 -3.21
C PHE A 38 14.51 -20.76 -4.42
N GLY A 39 13.58 -21.11 -5.31
CA GLY A 39 13.94 -21.72 -6.60
C GLY A 39 14.55 -20.73 -7.59
N ASN A 40 15.02 -21.23 -8.73
CA ASN A 40 15.47 -20.41 -9.85
C ASN A 40 14.34 -19.47 -10.30
N ILE A 41 14.69 -18.25 -10.69
CA ILE A 41 13.77 -17.34 -11.40
C ILE A 41 13.74 -17.77 -12.86
N SER A 42 12.58 -18.18 -13.36
CA SER A 42 12.44 -18.60 -14.75
C SER A 42 12.29 -17.43 -15.70
N ALA A 43 12.52 -17.65 -17.00
CA ALA A 43 12.24 -16.63 -18.03
C ALA A 43 10.75 -16.22 -18.05
N ILE A 44 9.86 -17.12 -17.64
CA ILE A 44 8.43 -16.82 -17.51
C ILE A 44 8.20 -15.89 -16.31
N ASP A 45 8.89 -16.11 -15.18
CA ASP A 45 8.79 -15.25 -14.01
C ASP A 45 9.28 -13.82 -14.31
N HIS A 46 10.33 -13.67 -15.12
CA HIS A 46 10.73 -12.35 -15.62
C HIS A 46 9.74 -11.75 -16.62
N ALA A 47 8.94 -12.55 -17.33
CA ALA A 47 7.97 -12.03 -18.30
C ALA A 47 6.64 -11.61 -17.65
N GLN A 48 6.10 -12.44 -16.76
CA GLN A 48 4.78 -12.25 -16.14
C GLN A 48 4.83 -11.72 -14.71
N SER A 49 6.06 -11.59 -14.16
CA SER A 49 6.34 -11.37 -12.74
C SER A 49 5.99 -12.58 -11.86
N ALA A 50 6.62 -12.70 -10.69
CA ALA A 50 6.39 -13.82 -9.78
C ALA A 50 6.51 -13.42 -8.31
N VAL A 51 5.85 -14.19 -7.43
CA VAL A 51 5.96 -14.05 -5.98
C VAL A 51 6.16 -15.41 -5.34
N ASP A 52 7.30 -15.56 -4.67
CA ASP A 52 7.65 -16.76 -3.92
C ASP A 52 7.58 -16.47 -2.42
N ILE A 53 7.00 -17.40 -1.68
CA ILE A 53 6.92 -17.34 -0.22
C ILE A 53 7.51 -18.64 0.33
N VAL A 54 8.44 -18.52 1.27
CA VAL A 54 9.14 -19.66 1.87
C VAL A 54 9.18 -19.51 3.37
N LYS A 55 8.92 -20.60 4.09
CA LYS A 55 9.04 -20.65 5.55
C LYS A 55 10.27 -21.48 5.95
N ILE A 56 11.11 -20.90 6.79
CA ILE A 56 12.32 -21.51 7.37
C ILE A 56 12.34 -21.34 8.90
N TYR A 57 13.30 -21.96 9.56
CA TYR A 57 13.39 -22.01 11.02
C TYR A 57 14.81 -21.74 11.51
N PRO A 58 15.18 -20.49 11.76
CA PRO A 58 16.37 -20.16 12.54
C PRO A 58 16.23 -20.76 13.94
N GLY A 59 17.26 -21.47 14.39
CA GLY A 59 17.24 -22.17 15.66
C GLY A 59 18.61 -22.57 16.19
N VAL A 60 18.61 -22.97 17.45
CA VAL A 60 19.79 -23.43 18.20
C VAL A 60 19.83 -24.95 18.22
N SER A 61 21.01 -25.51 17.96
CA SER A 61 21.25 -26.94 17.89
C SER A 61 22.40 -27.35 18.81
N THR A 62 22.20 -27.19 20.12
CA THR A 62 23.12 -27.70 21.15
C THR A 62 22.58 -28.96 21.82
N ALA A 63 23.47 -29.80 22.35
CA ALA A 63 23.12 -31.01 23.11
C ALA A 63 22.61 -30.73 24.54
N ASN A 64 22.22 -29.49 24.82
CA ASN A 64 21.77 -29.00 26.12
C ASN A 64 20.69 -27.91 25.89
N THR A 65 20.31 -27.20 26.95
CA THR A 65 19.36 -26.08 26.91
C THR A 65 20.06 -24.72 26.98
N GLN A 66 21.24 -24.56 26.37
CA GLN A 66 21.91 -23.25 26.32
C GLN A 66 20.99 -22.20 25.69
N LEU A 67 20.85 -21.07 26.37
CA LEU A 67 20.00 -19.97 25.93
C LEU A 67 20.73 -19.13 24.88
N LEU A 68 20.06 -18.87 23.76
CA LEU A 68 20.43 -17.78 22.86
C LEU A 68 19.50 -16.60 23.15
N GLN A 69 20.06 -15.53 23.71
CA GLN A 69 19.34 -14.29 24.00
C GLN A 69 19.21 -13.43 22.75
N ASP A 70 18.08 -12.73 22.64
CA ASP A 70 17.80 -11.74 21.58
C ASP A 70 18.14 -12.25 20.18
N ALA A 71 17.75 -13.49 19.90
CA ALA A 71 17.97 -14.08 18.60
C ALA A 71 17.26 -13.23 17.53
N HIS A 72 17.95 -12.92 16.44
CA HIS A 72 17.43 -12.03 15.41
C HIS A 72 17.97 -12.40 14.02
N VAL A 73 17.21 -12.04 13.00
CA VAL A 73 17.53 -12.30 11.59
C VAL A 73 17.44 -11.02 10.77
N LEU A 74 18.33 -10.90 9.80
CA LEU A 74 18.36 -9.82 8.82
C LEU A 74 18.87 -10.31 7.47
N ILE A 75 18.51 -9.60 6.41
CA ILE A 75 19.07 -9.81 5.07
C ILE A 75 20.33 -8.95 4.97
N ASN A 76 21.51 -9.56 4.93
CA ASN A 76 22.80 -8.85 4.94
C ASN A 76 23.25 -8.39 3.56
N GLU A 77 22.65 -8.93 2.49
CA GLU A 77 22.90 -8.53 1.11
C GLU A 77 21.58 -8.49 0.34
N PRO A 78 21.21 -7.33 -0.24
CA PRO A 78 20.08 -7.26 -1.14
C PRO A 78 20.40 -7.95 -2.48
N PRO A 79 19.37 -8.39 -3.22
CA PRO A 79 19.53 -8.83 -4.61
C PRO A 79 20.27 -7.80 -5.47
N GLU A 80 21.05 -8.29 -6.44
CA GLU A 80 21.69 -7.43 -7.44
C GLU A 80 20.71 -6.99 -8.53
N ASP A 81 19.68 -7.80 -8.83
CA ASP A 81 18.65 -7.41 -9.78
C ASP A 81 17.75 -6.33 -9.16
N PRO A 82 17.69 -5.10 -9.71
CA PRO A 82 16.80 -4.07 -9.22
C PRO A 82 15.30 -4.42 -9.36
N LYS A 83 14.96 -5.47 -10.11
CA LYS A 83 13.57 -5.98 -10.24
C LYS A 83 13.19 -7.01 -9.20
N VAL A 84 14.14 -7.46 -8.39
CA VAL A 84 13.92 -8.46 -7.35
C VAL A 84 13.88 -7.74 -6.00
N ASP A 85 12.74 -7.84 -5.32
CA ASP A 85 12.59 -7.44 -3.94
C ASP A 85 12.56 -8.68 -3.06
N VAL A 86 13.33 -8.66 -1.96
CA VAL A 86 13.31 -9.70 -0.93
C VAL A 86 13.07 -9.06 0.43
N MET A 87 12.22 -9.69 1.23
CA MET A 87 11.91 -9.25 2.59
C MET A 87 11.52 -10.41 3.50
N LEU A 88 11.67 -10.19 4.80
CA LEU A 88 11.10 -11.06 5.83
C LEU A 88 9.70 -10.56 6.20
N ILE A 89 8.81 -11.50 6.49
CA ILE A 89 7.44 -11.20 6.90
C ILE A 89 7.25 -11.64 8.35
N GLU A 90 6.89 -10.68 9.19
CA GLU A 90 6.52 -10.87 10.59
C GLU A 90 5.00 -10.68 10.73
N ALA A 91 4.29 -11.72 11.14
CA ALA A 91 2.85 -11.67 11.36
C ALA A 91 2.47 -12.49 12.61
N PRO A 92 1.68 -11.96 13.56
CA PRO A 92 1.34 -12.65 14.81
C PRO A 92 0.66 -14.02 14.66
N GLY A 93 -0.01 -14.26 13.53
CA GLY A 93 -0.72 -15.51 13.25
C GLY A 93 0.13 -16.61 12.60
N VAL A 94 1.41 -16.34 12.31
CA VAL A 94 2.29 -17.34 11.69
C VAL A 94 2.89 -18.23 12.77
N THR A 95 2.51 -19.51 12.74
CA THR A 95 2.95 -20.55 13.66
C THR A 95 3.70 -21.65 12.92
N ASP A 96 4.16 -22.64 13.66
CA ASP A 96 4.82 -23.80 13.08
C ASP A 96 3.89 -24.61 12.17
N ALA A 97 2.59 -24.69 12.49
CA ALA A 97 1.61 -25.38 11.66
C ALA A 97 1.23 -24.57 10.41
N SER A 98 1.51 -23.26 10.37
CA SER A 98 1.10 -22.41 9.25
C SER A 98 1.68 -22.90 7.92
N VAL A 99 0.79 -23.04 6.95
CA VAL A 99 1.15 -23.29 5.55
C VAL A 99 1.02 -22.00 4.73
N ARG A 100 1.46 -22.03 3.47
CA ARG A 100 1.45 -20.88 2.56
C ARG A 100 0.09 -20.20 2.49
N SER A 101 -1.03 -20.94 2.48
CA SER A 101 -2.36 -20.33 2.49
C SER A 101 -2.65 -19.50 3.73
N ASN A 102 -2.17 -19.91 4.92
CA ASN A 102 -2.30 -19.11 6.14
C ASN A 102 -1.43 -17.85 6.09
N ILE A 103 -0.22 -17.97 5.53
CA ILE A 103 0.72 -16.84 5.38
C ILE A 103 0.17 -15.83 4.38
N VAL A 104 -0.34 -16.29 3.24
CA VAL A 104 -1.00 -15.43 2.24
C VAL A 104 -2.22 -14.74 2.85
N GLU A 105 -3.04 -15.45 3.62
CA GLU A 105 -4.18 -14.84 4.29
C GLU A 105 -3.75 -13.76 5.30
N ALA A 106 -2.62 -13.96 6.00
CA ALA A 106 -2.05 -12.92 6.86
C ALA A 106 -1.63 -11.68 6.05
N ILE A 107 -0.96 -11.85 4.90
CA ILE A 107 -0.58 -10.75 4.00
C ILE A 107 -1.82 -10.04 3.43
N GLU A 108 -2.83 -10.80 2.98
CA GLU A 108 -4.12 -10.31 2.48
C GLU A 108 -5.04 -9.76 3.59
N SER A 109 -4.61 -9.78 4.86
CA SER A 109 -5.33 -9.14 5.95
C SER A 109 -5.03 -7.64 6.05
N GLY A 110 -4.15 -7.10 5.20
CA GLY A 110 -3.79 -5.68 5.16
C GLY A 110 -4.97 -4.77 4.78
N VAL A 111 -5.96 -5.28 4.04
CA VAL A 111 -7.22 -4.59 3.75
C VAL A 111 -8.39 -5.46 4.22
N THR A 112 -9.21 -4.91 5.12
CA THR A 112 -10.36 -5.62 5.69
C THR A 112 -11.66 -4.86 5.44
N ALA A 113 -12.77 -5.58 5.41
CA ALA A 113 -14.10 -4.98 5.33
C ALA A 113 -14.42 -4.22 6.64
N GLY A 114 -14.59 -2.91 6.51
CA GLY A 114 -14.82 -1.99 7.61
C GLY A 114 -16.28 -1.57 7.75
N GLN A 115 -16.49 -0.26 7.93
CA GLN A 115 -17.80 0.33 8.19
C GLN A 115 -18.83 0.01 7.10
N LEU A 116 -20.05 -0.38 7.53
CA LEU A 116 -21.19 -0.53 6.63
C LEU A 116 -21.57 0.81 6.00
N LEU A 117 -21.62 0.83 4.66
CA LEU A 117 -22.06 1.98 3.88
C LEU A 117 -23.52 1.85 3.45
N ARG A 118 -23.90 0.64 3.01
CA ARG A 118 -25.23 0.30 2.48
C ARG A 118 -25.55 -1.15 2.79
N SER A 119 -26.76 -1.45 3.24
CA SER A 119 -27.35 -2.79 3.19
C SER A 119 -28.31 -2.90 2.01
N GLY A 120 -28.53 -4.10 1.49
CA GLY A 120 -29.51 -4.36 0.43
C GLY A 120 -29.17 -3.70 -0.91
N LEU A 121 -27.97 -3.95 -1.42
CA LEU A 121 -27.69 -3.65 -2.83
C LEU A 121 -28.60 -4.46 -3.76
N SER A 122 -28.77 -3.96 -4.99
CA SER A 122 -29.41 -4.70 -6.08
C SER A 122 -28.73 -6.05 -6.26
N GLY A 123 -29.54 -7.07 -6.60
CA GLY A 123 -29.02 -8.41 -6.82
C GLY A 123 -28.11 -8.42 -8.05
N MET A 124 -26.98 -9.11 -7.93
CA MET A 124 -25.99 -9.25 -9.00
C MET A 124 -25.81 -10.71 -9.36
N LEU A 125 -25.59 -10.98 -10.63
CA LEU A 125 -25.19 -12.31 -11.10
C LEU A 125 -23.67 -12.48 -11.00
N ALA A 126 -23.22 -13.72 -10.88
CA ALA A 126 -21.81 -14.05 -11.08
C ALA A 126 -21.34 -13.54 -12.46
N GLY A 127 -20.19 -12.87 -12.50
CA GLY A 127 -19.68 -12.20 -13.70
C GLY A 127 -20.11 -10.74 -13.87
N GLN A 128 -21.09 -10.25 -13.10
CA GLN A 128 -21.50 -8.85 -13.16
C GLN A 128 -20.52 -7.94 -12.41
N ASN A 129 -20.27 -6.74 -12.94
CA ASN A 129 -19.26 -5.81 -12.43
C ASN A 129 -19.77 -4.36 -12.28
N SER A 130 -21.10 -4.18 -12.20
CA SER A 130 -21.70 -2.87 -12.05
C SER A 130 -22.92 -2.89 -11.14
N ILE A 131 -23.09 -1.80 -10.39
CA ILE A 131 -24.27 -1.51 -9.57
C ILE A 131 -24.88 -0.16 -9.96
N PRO A 132 -26.21 0.01 -9.86
CA PRO A 132 -26.84 1.32 -10.06
C PRO A 132 -26.39 2.33 -9.00
N SER A 133 -26.09 3.56 -9.42
CA SER A 133 -25.80 4.69 -8.50
C SER A 133 -26.97 5.00 -7.56
N THR A 134 -28.20 4.64 -7.95
CA THR A 134 -29.40 4.78 -7.11
C THR A 134 -29.34 3.89 -5.86
N ASP A 135 -28.66 2.75 -5.91
CA ASP A 135 -28.43 1.92 -4.71
C ASP A 135 -27.60 2.67 -3.69
N LEU A 136 -26.73 3.56 -4.15
CA LEU A 136 -26.02 4.46 -3.28
C LEU A 136 -26.94 5.59 -2.83
N LEU A 137 -27.61 6.32 -3.71
CA LEU A 137 -28.25 7.58 -3.31
C LEU A 137 -29.58 7.43 -2.54
N ASN A 138 -30.40 6.43 -2.84
CA ASN A 138 -31.82 6.45 -2.47
C ASN A 138 -32.27 5.35 -1.49
N ASN A 139 -31.40 4.38 -1.17
CA ASN A 139 -31.78 3.14 -0.48
C ASN A 139 -31.26 3.01 0.97
N ALA A 140 -30.84 4.13 1.58
CA ALA A 140 -30.31 4.14 2.95
C ALA A 140 -31.40 3.80 3.99
N VAL A 141 -31.05 2.96 4.97
CA VAL A 141 -31.90 2.69 6.16
C VAL A 141 -31.30 3.33 7.43
N SER A 142 -32.06 3.29 8.53
CA SER A 142 -31.64 3.86 9.82
C SER A 142 -30.27 3.34 10.24
N GLY A 143 -29.32 4.25 10.46
CA GLY A 143 -27.93 3.93 10.83
C GLY A 143 -26.94 3.88 9.66
N GLU A 144 -27.39 4.02 8.42
CA GLU A 144 -26.54 4.13 7.23
C GLU A 144 -26.28 5.59 6.84
N SER A 145 -25.19 5.83 6.10
CA SER A 145 -24.94 7.15 5.52
C SER A 145 -26.08 7.51 4.54
N THR A 146 -26.52 8.75 4.46
CA THR A 146 -27.57 9.13 3.47
C THR A 146 -26.97 9.17 2.07
N ASN A 147 -25.82 9.82 1.89
CA ASN A 147 -25.10 9.89 0.61
C ASN A 147 -23.74 9.18 0.69
N VAL A 148 -23.47 8.28 -0.25
CA VAL A 148 -22.20 7.57 -0.41
C VAL A 148 -21.67 7.87 -1.79
N TYR A 149 -20.48 8.46 -1.80
CA TYR A 149 -19.72 8.73 -2.99
C TYR A 149 -18.52 7.80 -3.02
N LEU A 150 -18.42 7.06 -4.13
CA LEU A 150 -17.28 6.20 -4.41
C LEU A 150 -16.40 6.91 -5.44
N ALA A 151 -15.19 7.25 -5.02
CA ALA A 151 -14.18 7.80 -5.91
C ALA A 151 -13.63 6.70 -6.83
N ILE A 152 -13.27 7.08 -8.06
CA ILE A 152 -12.55 6.20 -8.98
C ILE A 152 -11.21 5.80 -8.34
N GLY A 153 -10.81 4.55 -8.50
CA GLY A 153 -9.62 3.95 -7.91
C GLY A 153 -9.80 3.43 -6.47
N ARG A 154 -10.93 3.74 -5.81
CA ARG A 154 -11.17 3.31 -4.43
C ARG A 154 -11.46 1.81 -4.35
N ILE A 155 -10.89 1.13 -3.36
CA ILE A 155 -11.24 -0.24 -3.00
C ILE A 155 -12.49 -0.24 -2.11
N ILE A 156 -13.45 -1.09 -2.44
CA ILE A 156 -14.71 -1.32 -1.72
C ILE A 156 -14.84 -2.80 -1.38
N ALA A 157 -15.62 -3.11 -0.34
CA ALA A 157 -15.98 -4.49 -0.01
C ALA A 157 -17.49 -4.69 -0.19
N ILE A 158 -17.87 -5.69 -0.98
CA ILE A 158 -19.24 -6.14 -1.17
C ILE A 158 -19.35 -7.52 -0.52
N ALA A 159 -20.19 -7.66 0.49
CA ALA A 159 -20.32 -8.89 1.27
C ALA A 159 -21.76 -9.41 1.28
N VAL A 160 -21.91 -10.73 1.28
CA VAL A 160 -23.19 -11.39 1.55
C VAL A 160 -23.16 -11.91 2.99
N GLU A 161 -23.93 -11.25 3.87
CA GLU A 161 -23.88 -11.44 5.32
C GLU A 161 -25.25 -11.84 5.87
N TYR A 162 -25.34 -13.04 6.45
CA TYR A 162 -26.50 -13.54 7.18
C TYR A 162 -26.08 -14.63 8.18
N THR A 163 -27.01 -15.00 9.06
CA THR A 163 -26.86 -16.00 10.13
C THR A 163 -27.49 -17.33 9.73
N GLY A 164 -27.09 -18.42 10.39
CA GLY A 164 -27.56 -19.78 10.08
C GLY A 164 -26.74 -20.48 8.98
N THR A 165 -27.29 -21.56 8.43
CA THR A 165 -26.63 -22.40 7.41
C THR A 165 -26.39 -21.62 6.11
N ALA A 166 -25.22 -21.78 5.49
CA ALA A 166 -24.94 -21.12 4.22
C ALA A 166 -25.91 -21.59 3.12
N SER A 167 -26.53 -20.65 2.42
CA SER A 167 -27.35 -20.87 1.24
C SER A 167 -26.48 -21.31 0.06
N VAL A 168 -26.97 -22.26 -0.73
CA VAL A 168 -26.33 -22.73 -1.96
C VAL A 168 -26.41 -21.66 -3.05
N ASP A 169 -27.55 -20.97 -3.16
CA ASP A 169 -27.77 -19.94 -4.19
C ASP A 169 -27.05 -18.62 -3.87
N TYR A 170 -26.89 -18.32 -2.58
CA TYR A 170 -26.29 -17.08 -2.09
C TYR A 170 -25.27 -17.38 -0.98
N PRO A 171 -24.09 -17.94 -1.31
CA PRO A 171 -23.08 -18.26 -0.31
C PRO A 171 -22.62 -17.02 0.45
N ARG A 172 -22.14 -17.20 1.69
CA ARG A 172 -21.51 -16.11 2.46
C ARG A 172 -20.11 -15.86 1.93
N PHE A 173 -19.82 -14.63 1.54
CA PHE A 173 -18.48 -14.21 1.11
C PHE A 173 -18.29 -12.71 1.30
N THR A 174 -17.03 -12.27 1.22
CA THR A 174 -16.65 -10.86 1.10
C THR A 174 -15.82 -10.69 -0.16
N HIS A 175 -16.24 -9.78 -1.04
CA HIS A 175 -15.58 -9.49 -2.31
C HIS A 175 -14.99 -8.09 -2.28
N TYR A 176 -13.70 -7.98 -2.54
CA TYR A 176 -13.01 -6.72 -2.66
C TYR A 176 -12.96 -6.31 -4.13
N ALA A 177 -13.33 -5.07 -4.43
CA ALA A 177 -13.35 -4.54 -5.79
C ALA A 177 -12.83 -3.10 -5.83
N LYS A 178 -12.17 -2.73 -6.92
CA LYS A 178 -11.72 -1.38 -7.23
C LYS A 178 -12.73 -0.69 -8.14
N VAL A 179 -13.10 0.55 -7.82
CA VAL A 179 -14.03 1.36 -8.62
C VAL A 179 -13.34 1.90 -9.86
N LEU A 180 -13.88 1.63 -11.05
CA LEU A 180 -13.31 2.03 -12.33
C LEU A 180 -13.98 3.27 -12.92
N SER A 181 -15.30 3.39 -12.78
CA SER A 181 -16.04 4.53 -13.29
C SER A 181 -17.29 4.80 -12.47
N ASN A 182 -17.73 6.05 -12.55
CA ASN A 182 -18.97 6.55 -11.96
C ASN A 182 -19.66 7.45 -12.99
N THR A 183 -20.01 6.88 -14.15
CA THR A 183 -20.59 7.60 -15.28
C THR A 183 -21.92 6.94 -15.67
N ASN A 184 -22.87 7.71 -16.20
CA ASN A 184 -24.18 7.23 -16.66
C ASN A 184 -25.05 6.53 -15.59
N GLY A 185 -24.94 6.96 -14.33
CA GLY A 185 -25.80 6.45 -13.26
C GLY A 185 -25.48 5.04 -12.80
N ASN A 186 -24.34 4.46 -13.20
CA ASN A 186 -23.83 3.17 -12.70
C ASN A 186 -22.42 3.35 -12.12
N ILE A 187 -22.11 2.53 -11.12
CA ILE A 187 -20.75 2.33 -10.61
C ILE A 187 -20.22 1.04 -11.22
N VAL A 188 -19.12 1.14 -11.97
CA VAL A 188 -18.41 -0.02 -12.51
C VAL A 188 -17.20 -0.31 -11.63
N PHE A 189 -16.97 -1.58 -11.33
CA PHE A 189 -15.86 -2.03 -10.49
C PHE A 189 -15.19 -3.28 -11.07
N GLU A 190 -14.00 -3.61 -10.58
CA GLU A 190 -13.29 -4.84 -10.92
C GLU A 190 -12.66 -5.49 -9.68
N PRO A 191 -12.54 -6.83 -9.61
CA PRO A 191 -13.07 -7.82 -10.55
C PRO A 191 -14.61 -7.99 -10.44
N PRO A 192 -15.25 -8.64 -11.43
CA PRO A 192 -16.68 -8.97 -11.38
C PRO A 192 -17.03 -9.88 -10.19
N MET A 193 -18.31 -9.95 -9.85
CA MET A 193 -18.82 -10.77 -8.75
C MET A 193 -18.54 -12.27 -8.96
N PRO A 194 -17.96 -12.99 -7.99
CA PRO A 194 -17.66 -14.41 -8.12
C PRO A 194 -18.90 -15.30 -7.93
N PHE A 195 -19.91 -14.82 -7.20
CA PHE A 195 -21.15 -15.54 -6.91
C PHE A 195 -22.35 -14.61 -7.07
N ASN A 196 -23.53 -15.21 -7.22
CA ASN A 196 -24.77 -14.46 -7.22
C ASN A 196 -24.99 -13.78 -5.86
N THR A 197 -25.50 -12.55 -5.88
CA THR A 197 -25.91 -11.82 -4.69
C THR A 197 -27.42 -11.58 -4.70
N PRO A 198 -28.09 -11.74 -3.55
CA PRO A 198 -29.53 -11.51 -3.46
C PRO A 198 -29.83 -10.01 -3.49
N GLY A 199 -30.93 -9.63 -4.15
CA GLY A 199 -31.45 -8.25 -4.09
C GLY A 199 -32.04 -7.90 -2.71
N PRO A 200 -32.39 -6.62 -2.47
CA PRO A 200 -32.77 -6.13 -1.15
C PRO A 200 -33.97 -6.84 -0.52
N SER A 201 -34.93 -7.27 -1.35
CA SER A 201 -36.18 -7.92 -0.92
C SER A 201 -36.09 -9.44 -0.81
N VAL A 202 -35.00 -10.05 -1.27
CA VAL A 202 -34.81 -11.51 -1.21
C VAL A 202 -34.45 -11.90 0.22
N SER A 203 -35.20 -12.85 0.79
CA SER A 203 -34.96 -13.36 2.14
C SER A 203 -34.06 -14.59 2.10
N VAL A 204 -32.97 -14.56 2.85
CA VAL A 204 -32.05 -15.68 3.07
C VAL A 204 -32.02 -15.97 4.56
N ASN A 205 -32.38 -17.18 4.97
CA ASN A 205 -32.53 -17.57 6.38
C ASN A 205 -33.41 -16.63 7.21
N GLY A 206 -34.49 -16.10 6.61
CA GLY A 206 -35.39 -15.16 7.27
C GLY A 206 -34.85 -13.72 7.37
N GLN A 207 -33.70 -13.43 6.77
CA GLN A 207 -33.07 -12.12 6.77
C GLN A 207 -33.08 -11.51 5.36
N THR A 208 -33.47 -10.25 5.23
CA THR A 208 -33.42 -9.49 3.97
C THR A 208 -32.23 -8.51 3.99
N ARG A 209 -31.94 -7.87 2.85
CA ARG A 209 -30.85 -6.88 2.71
C ARG A 209 -29.46 -7.42 3.09
N VAL A 210 -29.23 -8.69 2.77
CA VAL A 210 -28.00 -9.41 3.16
C VAL A 210 -26.78 -9.07 2.29
N THR A 211 -26.99 -8.47 1.11
CA THR A 211 -25.91 -7.92 0.27
C THR A 211 -25.53 -6.53 0.77
N ARG A 212 -24.31 -6.38 1.29
CA ARG A 212 -23.84 -5.21 2.02
C ARG A 212 -22.62 -4.59 1.34
N LEU A 213 -22.65 -3.27 1.14
CA LEU A 213 -21.50 -2.47 0.76
C LEU A 213 -20.80 -1.93 1.99
N ARG A 214 -19.49 -2.10 2.07
CA ARG A 214 -18.64 -1.63 3.16
C ARG A 214 -17.48 -0.79 2.64
N ARG A 215 -17.02 0.14 3.48
CA ARG A 215 -15.67 0.70 3.34
C ARG A 215 -14.65 -0.38 3.60
N THR A 216 -13.45 -0.19 3.11
CA THR A 216 -12.29 -0.95 3.55
C THR A 216 -11.54 -0.18 4.63
N ASN A 217 -10.93 -0.93 5.54
CA ASN A 217 -9.96 -0.43 6.51
C ASN A 217 -8.59 -0.96 6.13
N LEU A 218 -7.57 -0.14 6.35
CA LEU A 218 -6.19 -0.61 6.35
C LEU A 218 -5.88 -1.18 7.73
N ASN A 219 -5.18 -2.31 7.72
CA ASN A 219 -4.76 -3.01 8.92
C ASN A 219 -3.25 -3.24 8.85
N ASP A 220 -2.55 -2.93 9.93
CA ASP A 220 -1.08 -2.95 9.98
C ASP A 220 -0.57 -4.09 10.88
N ASN A 221 -1.19 -5.27 10.76
CA ASN A 221 -0.86 -6.43 11.57
C ASN A 221 0.32 -7.25 11.02
N VAL A 222 0.90 -6.82 9.89
CA VAL A 222 2.02 -7.51 9.23
C VAL A 222 3.16 -6.51 9.12
N SER A 223 4.28 -6.86 9.74
CA SER A 223 5.53 -6.12 9.61
C SER A 223 6.39 -6.73 8.52
N TYR A 224 7.01 -5.88 7.72
CA TYR A 224 7.92 -6.27 6.64
C TYR A 224 9.32 -5.78 6.99
N HIS A 225 10.30 -6.68 6.91
CA HIS A 225 11.71 -6.37 7.15
C HIS A 225 12.48 -6.53 5.84
N GLY A 226 12.85 -5.40 5.24
CA GLY A 226 13.62 -5.41 4.00
C GLY A 226 15.05 -4.94 4.18
N VAL A 227 15.68 -4.70 3.04
CA VAL A 227 17.08 -4.32 2.93
C VAL A 227 17.24 -3.26 1.83
N THR A 228 18.17 -2.35 2.04
CA THR A 228 18.49 -1.26 1.12
C THR A 228 19.99 -0.95 1.18
N ARG A 229 20.44 0.02 0.38
CA ARG A 229 21.82 0.50 0.39
C ARG A 229 21.88 1.98 0.74
N LEU A 230 22.98 2.38 1.38
CA LEU A 230 23.31 3.79 1.57
C LEU A 230 23.59 4.46 0.22
N THR A 231 23.04 5.66 0.02
CA THR A 231 23.28 6.46 -1.20
C THR A 231 24.47 7.39 -1.07
N ALA A 232 24.91 7.68 0.15
CA ALA A 232 26.11 8.46 0.44
C ALA A 232 26.87 7.85 1.63
N ALA A 233 28.15 8.17 1.75
CA ALA A 233 28.95 7.76 2.90
C ALA A 233 28.45 8.45 4.18
N VAL A 234 28.52 7.74 5.29
CA VAL A 234 28.15 8.23 6.63
C VAL A 234 29.25 7.92 7.63
N GLU A 235 29.45 8.82 8.58
CA GLU A 235 30.41 8.68 9.66
C GLU A 235 29.84 9.35 10.90
N GLN A 236 29.73 8.61 12.00
CA GLN A 236 29.23 9.13 13.27
C GLN A 236 27.92 9.92 13.15
N ALA A 237 27.01 9.44 12.30
CA ALA A 237 25.81 10.14 11.89
C ALA A 237 24.54 9.48 12.47
N SER A 238 23.55 10.30 12.81
CA SER A 238 22.21 9.83 13.17
C SER A 238 21.24 9.84 11.99
N VAL A 239 21.65 10.30 10.80
CA VAL A 239 20.82 10.32 9.60
C VAL A 239 21.49 9.48 8.53
N LEU A 240 20.77 8.45 8.07
CA LEU A 240 21.24 7.52 7.05
C LEU A 240 20.51 7.80 5.73
N PRO A 241 21.20 8.28 4.68
CA PRO A 241 20.61 8.41 3.37
C PRO A 241 20.53 7.04 2.70
N VAL A 242 19.32 6.59 2.42
CA VAL A 242 19.03 5.24 1.90
C VAL A 242 18.34 5.30 0.54
N ALA A 243 18.59 4.29 -0.30
CA ALA A 243 18.05 4.27 -1.66
C ALA A 243 16.52 4.16 -1.69
N LYS A 244 15.95 3.40 -0.75
CA LYS A 244 14.50 3.19 -0.60
C LYS A 244 14.15 2.81 0.84
N THR A 245 12.96 3.20 1.29
CA THR A 245 12.34 2.75 2.56
C THR A 245 11.03 1.97 2.36
N ILE A 246 10.58 1.87 1.11
CA ILE A 246 9.44 1.08 0.67
C ILE A 246 9.95 -0.07 -0.22
N GLY A 247 9.43 -1.28 0.00
CA GLY A 247 9.64 -2.44 -0.87
C GLY A 247 8.32 -2.90 -1.49
N SER A 248 8.39 -3.81 -2.45
CA SER A 248 7.20 -4.33 -3.13
C SER A 248 6.97 -5.81 -2.87
N ILE A 249 5.85 -6.17 -2.26
CA ILE A 249 5.44 -7.58 -2.10
C ILE A 249 4.78 -8.16 -3.35
N LEU A 250 4.33 -7.27 -4.22
CA LEU A 250 3.74 -7.61 -5.51
C LEU A 250 4.47 -6.85 -6.62
N PRO A 251 4.56 -7.42 -7.82
CA PRO A 251 5.00 -6.69 -9.00
C PRO A 251 4.02 -5.56 -9.32
N GLN A 252 4.52 -4.34 -9.46
CA GLN A 252 3.69 -3.23 -9.93
C GLN A 252 3.72 -3.18 -11.46
N LEU A 253 2.70 -3.77 -12.08
CA LEU A 253 2.49 -3.61 -13.52
C LEU A 253 1.84 -2.26 -13.79
N THR A 254 2.47 -1.44 -14.61
CA THR A 254 1.93 -0.15 -15.04
C THR A 254 1.64 -0.16 -16.53
N SER A 255 0.50 0.40 -16.92
CA SER A 255 0.17 0.70 -18.31
C SER A 255 0.16 2.22 -18.51
N ILE A 256 0.72 2.66 -19.62
CA ILE A 256 0.69 4.06 -20.03
C ILE A 256 -0.53 4.26 -20.93
N VAL A 257 -1.37 5.23 -20.57
CA VAL A 257 -2.49 5.69 -21.39
C VAL A 257 -2.22 7.12 -21.81
N GLU A 258 -2.15 7.36 -23.12
CA GLU A 258 -2.03 8.71 -23.65
C GLU A 258 -3.35 9.47 -23.43
N ARG A 259 -3.27 10.64 -22.83
CA ARG A 259 -4.38 11.56 -22.62
C ARG A 259 -4.10 12.82 -23.42
N SER A 260 -4.66 12.91 -24.62
CA SER A 260 -4.43 14.03 -25.53
C SER A 260 -5.58 15.04 -25.51
N ASN A 261 -5.27 16.30 -25.83
CA ASN A 261 -6.17 17.44 -26.01
C ASN A 261 -7.01 17.78 -24.77
N ASN A 262 -6.41 17.66 -23.57
CA ASN A 262 -7.07 18.01 -22.33
C ASN A 262 -7.24 19.53 -22.21
N THR A 263 -8.35 19.97 -21.60
CA THR A 263 -8.67 21.38 -21.37
C THR A 263 -8.51 21.71 -19.89
N PRO A 264 -7.48 22.49 -19.50
CA PRO A 264 -7.26 22.85 -18.09
C PRO A 264 -8.25 23.90 -17.59
N PHE A 265 -8.87 24.67 -18.49
CA PHE A 265 -9.84 25.70 -18.18
C PHE A 265 -11.17 25.36 -18.84
N VAL A 266 -12.21 25.12 -18.03
CA VAL A 266 -13.56 24.80 -18.51
C VAL A 266 -14.34 26.11 -18.64
N SER A 267 -14.82 26.42 -19.84
CA SER A 267 -15.80 27.50 -20.05
C SER A 267 -17.21 26.97 -19.78
N GLU A 268 -17.94 27.57 -18.85
CA GLU A 268 -19.33 27.21 -18.57
C GLU A 268 -20.26 28.14 -19.38
N LEU A 269 -21.11 27.57 -20.24
CA LEU A 269 -22.00 28.35 -21.14
C LEU A 269 -21.26 29.36 -22.06
N GLY A 270 -19.95 29.15 -22.30
CA GLY A 270 -19.10 30.07 -23.06
C GLY A 270 -18.52 31.24 -22.23
N LEU A 271 -18.66 31.21 -20.91
CA LEU A 271 -18.11 32.19 -19.98
C LEU A 271 -16.83 31.68 -19.33
N ALA A 272 -15.82 32.54 -19.22
CA ALA A 272 -14.57 32.29 -18.52
C ALA A 272 -14.45 33.22 -17.31
N ARG A 273 -14.01 32.68 -16.17
CA ARG A 273 -13.75 33.49 -14.97
C ARG A 273 -12.33 34.09 -15.03
N LYS A 274 -12.22 35.40 -14.83
CA LYS A 274 -10.95 36.12 -14.63
C LYS A 274 -10.39 35.76 -13.24
N LYS A 275 -9.08 35.51 -13.16
CA LYS A 275 -8.32 35.33 -11.91
C LYS A 275 -7.70 36.66 -11.49
N ALA A 276 -7.89 37.06 -10.24
CA ALA A 276 -7.14 38.13 -9.59
C ALA A 276 -6.42 37.58 -8.36
N THR A 277 -5.16 37.96 -8.16
CA THR A 277 -4.31 37.44 -7.08
C THR A 277 -3.98 38.52 -6.06
N TYR A 278 -4.06 38.17 -4.77
CA TYR A 278 -3.78 39.06 -3.64
C TYR A 278 -2.91 38.35 -2.60
N LEU A 279 -2.18 39.12 -1.80
CA LEU A 279 -1.37 38.55 -0.73
C LEU A 279 -2.22 38.22 0.51
N ALA A 280 -2.01 37.04 1.07
CA ALA A 280 -2.57 36.60 2.34
C ALA A 280 -2.01 37.43 3.51
N THR A 281 -2.86 38.23 4.15
CA THR A 281 -2.52 39.13 5.27
C THR A 281 -3.40 38.92 6.52
N GLY A 282 -4.30 37.93 6.48
CA GLY A 282 -5.23 37.63 7.59
C GLY A 282 -6.39 36.73 7.16
N SER A 283 -7.50 36.79 7.90
CA SER A 283 -8.71 35.97 7.66
C SER A 283 -9.91 36.76 7.13
N SER A 284 -9.90 38.09 7.21
CA SER A 284 -10.96 38.96 6.67
C SER A 284 -10.40 39.86 5.57
N TYR A 285 -11.11 39.91 4.44
CA TYR A 285 -10.68 40.62 3.24
C TYR A 285 -11.75 41.60 2.78
N SER A 286 -11.28 42.77 2.34
CA SER A 286 -12.05 43.79 1.64
C SER A 286 -11.20 44.23 0.45
N LEU A 287 -11.53 43.71 -0.73
CA LEU A 287 -10.72 43.85 -1.94
C LEU A 287 -11.42 44.79 -2.92
N GLU A 288 -10.70 45.80 -3.42
CA GLU A 288 -11.20 46.68 -4.48
C GLU A 288 -11.06 45.97 -5.84
N ILE A 289 -12.19 45.63 -6.45
CA ILE A 289 -12.27 44.91 -7.74
C ILE A 289 -13.38 45.55 -8.57
N ASP A 290 -13.06 46.57 -9.36
CA ASP A 290 -14.07 47.39 -10.05
C ASP A 290 -14.85 46.67 -11.15
N ASP A 291 -14.33 45.52 -11.63
CA ASP A 291 -14.80 44.87 -12.84
C ASP A 291 -15.57 43.57 -12.61
N ILE A 292 -16.15 43.31 -11.43
CA ILE A 292 -16.99 42.11 -11.23
C ILE A 292 -18.38 42.29 -11.88
N LEU A 293 -18.76 41.35 -12.75
CA LEU A 293 -20.09 41.31 -13.38
C LEU A 293 -21.14 40.75 -12.43
N ASN A 294 -22.18 41.54 -12.17
CA ASN A 294 -23.40 41.06 -11.53
C ASN A 294 -24.42 40.60 -12.58
N ALA A 295 -24.44 39.30 -12.86
CA ALA A 295 -25.36 38.66 -13.81
C ALA A 295 -26.58 38.02 -13.13
N THR A 296 -26.92 38.44 -11.90
CA THR A 296 -28.03 37.84 -11.13
C THR A 296 -29.34 37.90 -11.92
N GLY A 297 -30.05 36.77 -11.95
CA GLY A 297 -31.31 36.61 -12.67
C GLY A 297 -31.17 36.27 -14.17
N THR A 298 -29.95 36.23 -14.70
CA THR A 298 -29.67 35.75 -16.07
C THR A 298 -28.83 34.46 -16.03
N LEU A 299 -27.84 34.39 -15.15
CA LEU A 299 -27.08 33.16 -14.90
C LEU A 299 -27.57 32.45 -13.62
N ALA A 300 -27.55 31.13 -13.64
CA ALA A 300 -27.87 30.30 -12.47
C ALA A 300 -26.78 30.37 -11.39
N ASP A 301 -25.52 30.49 -11.82
CA ASP A 301 -24.38 30.69 -10.93
C ASP A 301 -23.64 31.99 -11.28
N THR A 302 -23.59 32.89 -10.30
CA THR A 302 -22.83 34.15 -10.35
C THR A 302 -21.82 34.25 -9.22
N SER A 303 -21.56 33.12 -8.55
CA SER A 303 -20.74 33.09 -7.36
C SER A 303 -19.27 33.34 -7.71
N ILE A 304 -18.59 33.97 -6.76
CA ILE A 304 -17.17 34.27 -6.82
C ILE A 304 -16.44 33.13 -6.10
N TYR A 305 -15.41 32.57 -6.72
CA TYR A 305 -14.62 31.52 -6.09
C TYR A 305 -13.34 32.10 -5.53
N VAL A 306 -12.97 31.70 -4.32
CA VAL A 306 -11.75 32.14 -3.67
C VAL A 306 -10.94 30.90 -3.30
N ASN A 307 -9.73 30.79 -3.84
CA ASN A 307 -8.76 29.76 -3.50
C ASN A 307 -7.63 30.37 -2.67
N PHE A 308 -7.13 29.60 -1.71
CA PHE A 308 -6.11 30.03 -0.76
C PHE A 308 -5.37 28.82 -0.18
N ILE A 309 -4.29 29.06 0.56
CA ILE A 309 -3.46 28.02 1.18
C ILE A 309 -3.49 28.17 2.71
N TYR A 310 -3.71 27.07 3.41
CA TYR A 310 -3.59 27.01 4.86
C TYR A 310 -2.12 26.87 5.28
N PHE A 311 -1.78 27.26 6.51
CA PHE A 311 -0.42 27.20 7.06
C PHE A 311 0.28 25.84 6.89
N ASN A 312 -0.47 24.75 6.88
CA ASN A 312 0.06 23.39 6.69
C ASN A 312 0.27 23.00 5.21
N GLY A 313 0.24 23.96 4.28
CA GLY A 313 0.38 23.74 2.83
C GLY A 313 -0.87 23.16 2.15
N ALA A 314 -1.97 22.91 2.88
CA ALA A 314 -3.18 22.37 2.28
C ALA A 314 -3.95 23.46 1.50
N PRO A 315 -4.42 23.17 0.28
CA PRO A 315 -5.27 24.09 -0.46
C PRO A 315 -6.66 24.19 0.19
N GLY A 316 -7.24 25.39 0.13
CA GLY A 316 -8.60 25.69 0.53
C GLY A 316 -9.33 26.42 -0.59
N ASN A 317 -10.64 26.19 -0.67
CA ASN A 317 -11.54 26.90 -1.59
C ASN A 317 -12.81 27.33 -0.88
N MET A 318 -13.41 28.43 -1.34
CA MET A 318 -14.67 28.93 -0.83
C MET A 318 -15.47 29.59 -1.95
N ILE A 319 -16.78 29.55 -1.80
CA ILE A 319 -17.74 30.27 -2.65
C ILE A 319 -18.19 31.52 -1.89
N VAL A 320 -17.98 32.68 -2.48
CA VAL A 320 -18.44 33.97 -2.00
C VAL A 320 -19.65 34.40 -2.84
N PRO A 321 -20.82 34.60 -2.22
CA PRO A 321 -22.01 35.07 -2.93
C PRO A 321 -21.77 36.44 -3.58
N ILE A 322 -22.31 36.66 -4.77
CA ILE A 322 -22.21 37.96 -5.47
C ILE A 322 -22.78 39.13 -4.66
N THR A 323 -23.69 38.86 -3.71
CA THR A 323 -24.25 39.86 -2.78
C THR A 323 -23.22 40.52 -1.87
N ASN A 324 -22.04 39.91 -1.72
CA ASN A 324 -20.93 40.44 -0.95
C ASN A 324 -20.05 41.43 -1.73
N TYR A 325 -20.32 41.61 -3.02
CA TYR A 325 -19.69 42.63 -3.86
C TYR A 325 -20.60 43.86 -3.91
N VAL A 326 -20.17 44.95 -3.28
CA VAL A 326 -20.93 46.20 -3.18
C VAL A 326 -20.03 47.36 -3.53
N SER A 327 -20.46 48.18 -4.51
CA SER A 327 -19.80 49.43 -4.89
C SER A 327 -18.29 49.30 -5.17
N GLY A 328 -17.87 48.29 -5.93
CA GLY A 328 -16.46 48.08 -6.29
C GLY A 328 -15.66 47.27 -5.27
N VAL A 329 -16.26 46.89 -4.13
CA VAL A 329 -15.55 46.20 -3.04
C VAL A 329 -16.13 44.81 -2.80
N LEU A 330 -15.29 43.78 -2.87
CA LEU A 330 -15.62 42.40 -2.50
C LEU A 330 -15.19 42.12 -1.05
N SER A 331 -16.15 41.74 -0.20
CA SER A 331 -15.87 41.45 1.21
C SER A 331 -16.17 39.99 1.58
N PHE A 332 -15.21 39.29 2.20
CA PHE A 332 -15.40 37.93 2.68
C PHE A 332 -14.47 37.62 3.87
N THR A 333 -14.81 36.55 4.60
CA THR A 333 -13.97 36.03 5.68
C THR A 333 -13.70 34.56 5.42
N ILE A 334 -12.42 34.19 5.41
CA ILE A 334 -11.98 32.81 5.25
C ILE A 334 -12.22 32.08 6.58
N PRO A 335 -13.01 30.99 6.59
CA PRO A 335 -13.35 30.29 7.82
C PRO A 335 -12.14 29.58 8.41
N LEU A 336 -11.90 29.78 9.71
CA LEU A 336 -10.92 29.02 10.49
C LEU A 336 -11.49 27.62 10.77
N ILE A 337 -10.73 26.57 10.44
CA ILE A 337 -11.15 25.18 10.75
C ILE A 337 -10.87 24.88 12.23
N LYS A 338 -11.91 24.40 12.93
CA LYS A 338 -11.83 23.96 14.33
C LYS A 338 -11.45 22.48 14.38
N THR A 339 -10.33 22.14 15.00
CA THR A 339 -9.94 20.76 15.30
C THR A 339 -9.72 20.65 16.81
N GLY A 340 -10.48 19.78 17.48
CA GLY A 340 -10.26 19.48 18.91
C GLY A 340 -10.47 20.68 19.85
N GLY A 341 -11.42 21.58 19.57
CA GLY A 341 -11.74 22.69 20.48
C GLY A 341 -10.92 23.97 20.28
N SER A 342 -9.80 23.91 19.57
CA SER A 342 -8.95 25.05 19.22
C SER A 342 -9.04 25.36 17.71
N TYR A 343 -8.93 26.64 17.34
CA TYR A 343 -8.81 27.06 15.94
C TYR A 343 -7.38 26.75 15.48
N SER A 344 -7.18 25.82 14.53
CA SER A 344 -5.83 25.28 14.23
C SER A 344 -5.33 25.53 12.81
N ARG A 345 -6.15 26.07 11.90
CA ARG A 345 -5.73 26.38 10.53
C ARG A 345 -5.80 27.87 10.24
N ASN A 346 -4.70 28.57 10.52
CA ASN A 346 -4.49 29.90 9.99
C ASN A 346 -4.18 29.81 8.49
N LEU A 347 -4.49 30.89 7.77
CA LEU A 347 -4.00 31.09 6.41
C LEU A 347 -2.46 31.12 6.44
N LEU A 348 -1.80 30.59 5.40
CA LEU A 348 -0.36 30.78 5.26
C LEU A 348 -0.09 32.25 4.90
N GLU A 349 0.33 33.04 5.87
CA GLU A 349 0.63 34.46 5.67
C GLU A 349 1.74 34.62 4.63
N GLY A 350 1.54 35.53 3.67
CA GLY A 350 2.43 35.71 2.52
C GLY A 350 2.19 34.76 1.33
N SER A 351 1.21 33.85 1.39
CA SER A 351 0.77 33.08 0.21
C SER A 351 -0.24 33.83 -0.66
N ASP A 352 -0.50 33.32 -1.86
CA ASP A 352 -1.44 33.91 -2.80
C ASP A 352 -2.90 33.51 -2.49
N ILE A 353 -3.78 34.50 -2.55
CA ILE A 353 -5.24 34.35 -2.60
C ILE A 353 -5.68 34.62 -4.01
N SER A 354 -6.29 33.61 -4.64
CA SER A 354 -6.80 33.71 -6.01
C SER A 354 -8.31 33.86 -6.00
N VAL A 355 -8.82 34.96 -6.54
CA VAL A 355 -10.25 35.26 -6.68
C VAL A 355 -10.66 35.08 -8.14
N PHE A 356 -11.69 34.27 -8.39
CA PHE A 356 -12.21 33.96 -9.72
C PHE A 356 -13.63 34.50 -9.90
N TYR A 357 -13.83 35.33 -10.92
CA TYR A 357 -15.09 36.05 -11.16
C TYR A 357 -15.32 36.34 -12.65
N TYR A 358 -16.55 36.63 -13.07
CA TYR A 358 -16.83 37.11 -14.43
C TYR A 358 -16.57 38.61 -14.54
N SER A 359 -15.80 39.06 -15.53
CA SER A 359 -15.42 40.48 -15.66
C SER A 359 -16.43 41.30 -16.47
N THR A 360 -16.76 42.53 -16.06
CA THR A 360 -17.55 43.50 -16.84
C THR A 360 -16.83 43.99 -18.10
N ASN A 361 -15.50 43.89 -18.12
CA ASN A 361 -14.70 44.17 -19.31
C ASN A 361 -14.95 43.11 -20.40
N ALA A 362 -15.05 41.85 -19.99
CA ALA A 362 -15.26 40.70 -20.87
C ALA A 362 -16.74 40.49 -21.23
N TYR A 363 -17.65 40.75 -20.28
CA TYR A 363 -19.04 40.38 -20.39
C TYR A 363 -19.97 41.50 -19.93
N GLU A 364 -21.16 41.58 -20.51
CA GLU A 364 -22.19 42.54 -20.12
C GLU A 364 -23.55 41.85 -20.04
N LYS A 365 -24.35 42.18 -19.03
CA LYS A 365 -25.74 41.74 -18.95
C LYS A 365 -26.59 42.59 -19.89
N TYR A 366 -27.25 41.94 -20.83
CA TYR A 366 -28.11 42.59 -21.81
C TYR A 366 -29.58 42.23 -21.60
N SER A 367 -30.45 43.20 -21.90
CA SER A 367 -31.89 43.00 -22.03
C SER A 367 -32.32 43.41 -23.43
N SER A 368 -33.24 42.66 -24.03
CA SER A 368 -33.85 43.00 -25.32
C SER A 368 -34.60 44.33 -25.35
N THR A 369 -34.78 44.98 -24.20
CA THR A 369 -35.37 46.33 -24.08
C THR A 369 -34.34 47.46 -24.16
N THR A 370 -33.05 47.13 -24.18
CA THR A 370 -31.92 48.08 -24.28
C THR A 370 -31.30 48.04 -25.68
N ALA A 371 -30.62 49.09 -26.10
CA ALA A 371 -29.97 49.14 -27.42
C ALA A 371 -28.80 48.15 -27.48
N TRP A 372 -28.58 47.50 -28.64
CA TRP A 372 -27.50 46.53 -28.83
C TRP A 372 -26.13 47.22 -28.83
N PRO A 373 -25.16 46.80 -27.98
CA PRO A 373 -23.80 47.32 -28.01
C PRO A 373 -23.06 46.86 -29.27
N ALA A 374 -22.40 47.77 -29.99
CA ALA A 374 -21.74 47.47 -31.27
C ALA A 374 -20.44 46.66 -31.14
N ASP A 375 -19.86 46.58 -29.94
CA ASP A 375 -18.61 45.90 -29.61
C ASP A 375 -18.83 44.53 -28.93
N ARG A 376 -20.08 44.06 -28.88
CA ARG A 376 -20.45 42.83 -28.15
C ARG A 376 -21.22 41.84 -29.03
N GLN A 377 -21.01 40.55 -28.77
CA GLN A 377 -21.71 39.43 -29.40
C GLN A 377 -22.56 38.67 -28.38
N LEU A 378 -23.65 38.05 -28.83
CA LEU A 378 -24.50 37.21 -27.98
C LEU A 378 -23.77 35.94 -27.53
N LEU A 379 -23.84 35.60 -26.24
CA LEU A 379 -23.56 34.24 -25.75
C LEU A 379 -24.87 33.44 -25.68
N PRO A 380 -25.20 32.62 -26.70
CA PRO A 380 -26.55 32.10 -26.84
C PRO A 380 -26.95 31.11 -25.75
N ALA A 381 -25.97 30.42 -25.16
CA ALA A 381 -26.18 29.49 -24.05
C ALA A 381 -26.61 30.18 -22.74
N THR A 382 -26.49 31.51 -22.64
CA THR A 382 -26.88 32.31 -21.47
C THR A 382 -28.27 32.93 -21.60
N LEU A 383 -28.96 32.69 -22.72
CA LEU A 383 -30.21 33.35 -23.03
C LEU A 383 -31.37 32.78 -22.23
N VAL A 384 -32.10 33.67 -21.55
CA VAL A 384 -33.35 33.36 -20.85
C VAL A 384 -34.41 34.37 -21.27
N GLY A 385 -35.59 33.89 -21.67
CA GLY A 385 -36.64 34.79 -22.13
C GLY A 385 -37.98 34.13 -22.40
N THR A 386 -38.89 34.91 -22.97
CA THR A 386 -40.20 34.47 -23.42
C THR A 386 -40.56 35.08 -24.77
N ALA A 387 -41.32 34.36 -25.60
CA ALA A 387 -41.90 34.87 -26.85
C ALA A 387 -43.43 34.85 -26.79
N LEU A 388 -44.09 35.79 -27.44
CA LEU A 388 -45.55 35.83 -27.57
C LEU A 388 -46.00 34.90 -28.69
N ASN A 389 -46.92 33.98 -28.39
CA ASN A 389 -47.60 33.19 -29.41
C ASN A 389 -48.82 33.97 -29.93
N ASN A 390 -48.79 34.39 -31.19
CA ASN A 390 -49.84 35.25 -31.76
C ASN A 390 -51.19 34.54 -31.94
N ALA A 391 -51.21 33.21 -32.01
CA ALA A 391 -52.45 32.43 -32.14
C ALA A 391 -53.21 32.28 -30.82
N THR A 392 -52.50 32.28 -29.69
CA THR A 392 -53.08 32.06 -28.35
C THR A 392 -53.00 33.26 -27.43
N ALA A 393 -52.26 34.31 -27.82
CA ALA A 393 -51.95 35.48 -27.01
C ALA A 393 -51.24 35.15 -25.67
N LEU A 394 -50.59 33.98 -25.57
CA LEU A 394 -49.82 33.56 -24.39
C LEU A 394 -48.32 33.72 -24.63
N ARG A 395 -47.60 34.16 -23.59
CA ARG A 395 -46.13 34.13 -23.59
C ARG A 395 -45.62 32.76 -23.21
N ARG A 396 -44.64 32.25 -23.95
CA ARG A 396 -44.01 30.94 -23.73
C ARG A 396 -42.53 31.14 -23.44
N SER A 397 -41.99 30.43 -22.44
CA SER A 397 -40.55 30.41 -22.17
C SER A 397 -39.81 29.80 -23.34
N VAL A 398 -38.74 30.48 -23.77
CA VAL A 398 -37.85 30.00 -24.82
C VAL A 398 -36.65 29.27 -24.22
N TYR A 399 -36.11 28.29 -24.95
CA TYR A 399 -34.89 27.56 -24.58
C TYR A 399 -34.09 27.17 -25.82
N THR A 400 -32.78 26.96 -25.66
CA THR A 400 -31.88 26.46 -26.71
C THR A 400 -31.80 24.94 -26.68
N VAL A 401 -31.42 24.33 -27.81
CA VAL A 401 -31.35 22.88 -27.97
C VAL A 401 -29.96 22.50 -28.41
N ALA A 402 -29.33 21.54 -27.72
CA ALA A 402 -27.94 21.13 -27.99
C ALA A 402 -27.69 20.63 -29.43
N THR A 403 -28.71 20.14 -30.14
CA THR A 403 -28.62 19.62 -31.51
C THR A 403 -28.97 20.64 -32.60
N ALA A 404 -29.31 21.87 -32.23
CA ALA A 404 -29.68 22.95 -33.15
C ALA A 404 -28.59 24.04 -33.15
N PRO A 405 -28.55 24.91 -34.18
CA PRO A 405 -27.72 26.11 -34.13
C PRO A 405 -27.96 26.89 -32.84
N VAL A 406 -26.86 27.30 -32.18
CA VAL A 406 -26.90 27.88 -30.83
C VAL A 406 -27.74 29.16 -30.74
N ASN A 407 -27.95 29.84 -31.86
CA ASN A 407 -28.71 31.09 -31.97
C ASN A 407 -30.23 30.90 -32.21
N GLN A 408 -30.71 29.65 -32.24
CA GLN A 408 -32.11 29.30 -32.42
C GLN A 408 -32.83 29.03 -31.10
N LEU A 409 -34.03 29.59 -30.98
CA LEU A 409 -34.84 29.55 -29.76
C LEU A 409 -36.11 28.77 -29.98
N PHE A 410 -36.30 27.76 -29.14
CA PHE A 410 -37.43 26.86 -29.20
C PHE A 410 -38.39 27.09 -28.03
N VAL A 411 -39.64 26.70 -28.24
CA VAL A 411 -40.67 26.67 -27.21
C VAL A 411 -41.33 25.30 -27.18
N ASN A 412 -41.85 24.92 -26.01
CA ASN A 412 -42.69 23.74 -25.88
C ASN A 412 -44.13 24.10 -26.28
N GLY A 413 -44.47 23.82 -27.54
CA GLY A 413 -45.81 23.92 -28.09
C GLY A 413 -46.67 22.69 -27.76
N ASN A 414 -47.92 22.70 -28.22
CA ASN A 414 -48.87 21.60 -27.96
C ASN A 414 -48.53 20.33 -28.75
N SER A 415 -47.82 20.46 -29.88
CA SER A 415 -47.43 19.36 -30.77
C SER A 415 -45.95 18.97 -30.62
N GLY A 416 -45.27 19.48 -29.58
CA GLY A 416 -43.86 19.27 -29.33
C GLY A 416 -43.03 20.55 -29.48
N ARG A 417 -41.76 20.38 -29.85
CA ARG A 417 -40.78 21.46 -29.92
C ARG A 417 -40.96 22.28 -31.21
N GLU A 418 -41.16 23.58 -31.07
CA GLU A 418 -41.36 24.52 -32.17
C GLU A 418 -40.27 25.60 -32.16
N LEU A 419 -39.72 25.97 -33.31
CA LEU A 419 -38.79 27.11 -33.43
C LEU A 419 -39.58 28.42 -33.32
N ALA A 420 -39.26 29.27 -32.37
CA ALA A 420 -39.95 30.53 -32.13
C ALA A 420 -39.20 31.74 -32.72
N ALA A 421 -37.88 31.77 -32.58
CA ALA A 421 -37.06 32.87 -33.07
C ALA A 421 -35.61 32.43 -33.33
N GLU A 422 -34.91 33.18 -34.17
CA GLU A 422 -33.46 33.13 -34.33
C GLU A 422 -32.89 34.53 -34.10
N ILE A 423 -31.77 34.62 -33.38
CA ILE A 423 -31.10 35.89 -33.10
C ILE A 423 -29.78 35.94 -33.85
N ASN A 424 -29.48 37.05 -34.52
CA ASN A 424 -28.16 37.28 -35.09
C ASN A 424 -27.16 37.57 -33.96
N ILE A 425 -26.08 36.80 -33.91
CA ILE A 425 -25.10 36.83 -32.81
C ILE A 425 -24.38 38.19 -32.73
N ASP A 426 -24.14 38.85 -33.87
CA ASP A 426 -23.36 40.08 -33.96
C ASP A 426 -24.21 41.34 -33.79
N THR A 427 -25.46 41.28 -34.23
CA THR A 427 -26.32 42.48 -34.37
C THR A 427 -27.54 42.46 -33.46
N GLY A 428 -27.84 41.33 -32.81
CA GLY A 428 -29.03 41.16 -31.99
C GLY A 428 -30.35 41.14 -32.77
N ALA A 429 -30.31 41.20 -34.10
CA ALA A 429 -31.49 41.19 -34.95
C ALA A 429 -32.28 39.89 -34.80
N ILE A 430 -33.59 39.98 -34.61
CA ILE A 430 -34.46 38.83 -34.33
C ILE A 430 -35.27 38.49 -35.57
N THR A 431 -35.20 37.22 -35.98
CA THR A 431 -36.09 36.64 -37.00
C THR A 431 -37.10 35.72 -36.33
N TYR A 432 -38.39 35.95 -36.56
CA TYR A 432 -39.47 35.18 -35.93
C TYR A 432 -39.98 34.04 -36.82
N TYR A 433 -40.40 32.94 -36.18
CA TYR A 433 -40.93 31.76 -36.86
C TYR A 433 -42.25 31.30 -36.22
N ASN A 434 -43.02 30.47 -36.92
CA ASN A 434 -44.17 29.72 -36.39
C ASN A 434 -45.22 30.56 -35.60
N ASN A 435 -45.55 31.77 -36.09
CA ASN A 435 -46.49 32.71 -35.46
C ASN A 435 -46.08 33.21 -34.06
N TYR A 436 -44.80 33.15 -33.71
CA TYR A 436 -44.28 33.83 -32.53
C TYR A 436 -43.90 35.28 -32.88
N SER A 437 -43.97 36.17 -31.91
CA SER A 437 -43.50 37.56 -32.01
C SER A 437 -43.06 38.09 -30.64
N ASP A 438 -42.59 39.33 -30.60
CA ASP A 438 -42.32 40.07 -29.36
C ASP A 438 -41.44 39.28 -28.37
N LEU A 439 -40.27 38.83 -28.82
CA LEU A 439 -39.32 38.12 -27.97
C LEU A 439 -38.72 39.09 -26.94
N VAL A 440 -38.94 38.78 -25.66
CA VAL A 440 -38.34 39.50 -24.53
C VAL A 440 -37.36 38.56 -23.85
N TYR A 441 -36.08 38.95 -23.81
CA TYR A 441 -35.03 38.11 -23.25
C TYR A 441 -33.97 38.92 -22.50
N THR A 442 -33.27 38.23 -21.61
CA THR A 442 -31.98 38.65 -21.06
C THR A 442 -30.92 37.64 -21.47
N ALA A 443 -29.71 38.12 -21.71
CA ALA A 443 -28.57 37.28 -22.03
C ALA A 443 -27.29 37.95 -21.56
N ILE A 444 -26.17 37.23 -21.63
CA ILE A 444 -24.85 37.81 -21.51
C ILE A 444 -24.31 38.07 -22.90
N LEU A 445 -23.76 39.27 -23.11
CA LEU A 445 -23.00 39.60 -24.29
C LEU A 445 -21.50 39.54 -23.96
N ALA A 446 -20.73 39.00 -24.88
CA ALA A 446 -19.28 38.89 -24.82
C ALA A 446 -18.65 40.01 -25.64
N ASN A 447 -17.66 40.70 -25.08
CA ASN A 447 -16.77 41.56 -25.88
C ASN A 447 -15.84 40.65 -26.66
N THR A 448 -15.93 40.65 -27.98
CA THR A 448 -15.09 39.80 -28.83
C THR A 448 -13.60 40.03 -28.67
N ALA A 449 -13.17 41.21 -28.19
CA ALA A 449 -11.77 41.52 -27.91
C ALA A 449 -11.32 41.15 -26.48
N ALA A 450 -12.25 40.90 -25.55
CA ALA A 450 -11.94 40.69 -24.11
C ALA A 450 -12.57 39.42 -23.50
N ALA A 451 -13.40 38.68 -24.23
CA ALA A 451 -14.13 37.51 -23.74
C ALA A 451 -13.29 36.23 -23.65
N ASP A 452 -12.14 36.19 -24.32
CA ASP A 452 -11.09 35.24 -23.97
C ASP A 452 -10.14 35.92 -23.00
N ALA A 453 -9.97 35.35 -21.80
CA ALA A 453 -9.06 35.91 -20.82
C ALA A 453 -7.64 35.85 -21.40
N VAL A 454 -7.08 37.00 -21.74
CA VAL A 454 -5.70 37.10 -22.22
C VAL A 454 -4.77 37.03 -21.01
N VAL A 455 -3.91 36.02 -20.98
CA VAL A 455 -3.04 35.75 -19.83
C VAL A 455 -1.57 35.69 -20.26
N SER A 456 -0.69 36.19 -19.40
CA SER A 456 0.77 35.99 -19.51
C SER A 456 1.25 34.89 -18.57
N THR A 457 0.40 34.37 -17.69
CA THR A 457 0.68 33.28 -16.76
C THR A 457 -0.55 32.38 -16.61
N ALA A 458 -0.35 31.07 -16.49
CA ALA A 458 -1.45 30.13 -16.30
C ALA A 458 -1.05 29.04 -15.30
N ASP A 459 -1.89 28.82 -14.28
CA ASP A 459 -1.72 27.73 -13.32
C ASP A 459 -2.93 26.80 -13.38
N PHE A 460 -2.68 25.49 -13.44
CA PHE A 460 -3.73 24.48 -13.35
C PHE A 460 -3.19 23.18 -12.75
N VAL A 461 -4.10 22.36 -12.21
CA VAL A 461 -3.79 21.04 -11.69
C VAL A 461 -4.12 20.00 -12.75
N LEU A 462 -3.23 19.05 -12.97
CA LEU A 462 -3.50 17.91 -13.84
C LEU A 462 -4.67 17.10 -13.30
N ALA A 463 -5.52 16.60 -14.21
CA ALA A 463 -6.64 15.72 -13.86
C ALA A 463 -6.20 14.33 -13.33
N TYR A 464 -4.91 14.01 -13.38
CA TYR A 464 -4.35 12.69 -13.10
C TYR A 464 -3.35 12.77 -11.94
N SER A 465 -3.38 11.78 -11.04
CA SER A 465 -2.52 11.72 -9.85
C SER A 465 -1.21 10.96 -10.07
N GLN A 466 -1.10 10.20 -11.15
CA GLN A 466 0.09 9.45 -11.57
C GLN A 466 0.32 9.69 -13.07
N TYR A 467 1.48 10.24 -13.43
CA TYR A 467 1.76 10.69 -14.80
C TYR A 467 3.27 10.66 -15.09
N GLN A 468 3.61 10.61 -16.38
CA GLN A 468 4.99 10.71 -16.84
C GLN A 468 5.33 12.17 -17.13
N ALA A 469 6.18 12.80 -16.32
CA ALA A 469 6.42 14.25 -16.42
C ALA A 469 6.95 14.68 -17.80
N ASP A 470 7.93 13.97 -18.34
CA ASP A 470 8.55 14.20 -19.66
C ASP A 470 7.62 13.95 -20.86
N SER A 471 6.41 13.45 -20.64
CA SER A 471 5.38 13.33 -21.68
C SER A 471 4.46 14.55 -21.79
N LEU A 472 4.54 15.50 -20.84
CA LEU A 472 3.69 16.68 -20.84
C LEU A 472 4.04 17.57 -22.04
N TYR A 473 3.07 17.77 -22.92
CA TYR A 473 3.14 18.70 -24.04
C TYR A 473 1.99 19.70 -23.98
N ILE A 474 2.30 20.98 -24.18
CA ILE A 474 1.36 22.09 -24.02
C ILE A 474 1.29 22.88 -25.31
N THR A 475 0.08 23.29 -25.68
CA THR A 475 -0.15 24.22 -26.80
C THR A 475 -1.09 25.34 -26.37
N ALA A 476 -0.88 26.54 -26.90
CA ALA A 476 -1.76 27.69 -26.71
C ALA A 476 -1.68 28.64 -27.92
N GLU A 477 -2.71 29.45 -28.13
CA GLU A 477 -2.78 30.45 -29.17
C GLU A 477 -2.44 31.84 -28.62
N LEU A 478 -1.53 32.55 -29.29
CA LEU A 478 -1.17 33.93 -28.98
C LEU A 478 -2.32 34.88 -29.30
N GLN A 479 -2.47 35.94 -28.50
CA GLN A 479 -3.44 37.00 -28.77
C GLN A 479 -3.25 37.64 -30.17
N ALA A 480 -1.99 37.76 -30.61
CA ALA A 480 -1.63 38.30 -31.92
C ALA A 480 -1.82 37.31 -33.10
N GLY A 481 -2.27 36.08 -32.80
CA GLY A 481 -2.36 34.97 -33.74
C GLY A 481 -1.08 34.12 -33.79
N GLY A 482 -1.25 32.81 -33.98
CA GLY A 482 -0.17 31.83 -34.00
C GLY A 482 -0.10 30.98 -32.74
N LEU A 483 0.48 29.78 -32.85
CA LEU A 483 0.57 28.82 -31.74
C LEU A 483 1.92 28.92 -31.05
N VAL A 484 1.91 28.78 -29.72
CA VAL A 484 3.08 28.48 -28.90
C VAL A 484 2.94 27.09 -28.33
N SER A 485 4.08 26.43 -28.12
CA SER A 485 4.13 25.13 -27.48
C SER A 485 5.33 24.99 -26.56
N ALA A 486 5.20 24.08 -25.60
CA ALA A 486 6.23 23.73 -24.64
C ALA A 486 6.12 22.27 -24.23
N SER A 487 7.24 21.69 -23.80
CA SER A 487 7.29 20.34 -23.25
C SER A 487 8.02 20.33 -21.92
N ALA A 488 7.67 19.41 -21.04
CA ALA A 488 8.40 19.17 -19.80
C ALA A 488 9.54 18.16 -19.98
N ASP A 489 10.55 18.23 -19.12
CA ASP A 489 11.53 17.16 -18.93
C ASP A 489 11.14 16.22 -17.77
N ALA A 490 11.98 15.22 -17.49
CA ALA A 490 11.74 14.24 -16.43
C ALA A 490 11.75 14.85 -15.02
N SER A 491 12.33 16.04 -14.85
CA SER A 491 12.33 16.79 -13.58
C SER A 491 11.15 17.76 -13.48
N GLY A 492 10.26 17.78 -14.49
CA GLY A 492 9.12 18.67 -14.54
C GLY A 492 9.44 20.09 -14.97
N ILE A 493 10.62 20.38 -15.53
CA ILE A 493 10.94 21.71 -16.07
C ILE A 493 10.31 21.86 -17.46
N ILE A 494 9.46 22.87 -17.64
CA ILE A 494 8.75 23.12 -18.89
C ILE A 494 9.49 24.18 -19.70
N THR A 495 9.85 23.83 -20.94
CA THR A 495 10.54 24.74 -21.86
C THR A 495 9.91 24.72 -23.24
N GLY A 496 9.82 25.91 -23.85
CA GLY A 496 9.26 26.12 -25.18
C GLY A 496 9.59 27.50 -25.71
N THR A 497 9.36 27.73 -27.00
CA THR A 497 9.61 29.05 -27.61
C THR A 497 8.58 30.06 -27.09
N GLY A 498 9.02 30.97 -26.21
CA GLY A 498 8.14 31.98 -25.60
C GLY A 498 7.27 31.45 -24.44
N VAL A 499 7.55 30.25 -23.95
CA VAL A 499 6.85 29.58 -22.84
C VAL A 499 7.87 28.96 -21.89
N SER A 500 7.70 29.19 -20.60
CA SER A 500 8.51 28.57 -19.55
C SER A 500 7.62 28.18 -18.38
N GLY A 501 8.01 27.18 -17.59
CA GLY A 501 7.18 26.74 -16.49
C GLY A 501 7.73 25.58 -15.70
N THR A 502 6.91 25.07 -14.79
CA THR A 502 7.22 23.90 -13.96
C THR A 502 6.00 23.03 -13.76
N LEU A 503 6.21 21.72 -13.70
CA LEU A 503 5.28 20.70 -13.24
C LEU A 503 5.79 20.14 -11.91
N VAL A 504 5.13 20.49 -10.80
CA VAL A 504 5.51 20.02 -9.46
C VAL A 504 4.25 19.54 -8.74
N ASN A 505 4.27 18.30 -8.23
CA ASN A 505 3.15 17.71 -7.48
C ASN A 505 1.78 17.82 -8.19
N GLY A 506 1.77 17.69 -9.52
CA GLY A 506 0.56 17.73 -10.35
C GLY A 506 0.11 19.14 -10.70
N VAL A 507 0.81 20.17 -10.23
CA VAL A 507 0.54 21.57 -10.55
C VAL A 507 1.43 22.00 -11.70
N VAL A 508 0.81 22.46 -12.79
CA VAL A 508 1.46 23.09 -13.92
C VAL A 508 1.39 24.60 -13.76
N SER A 509 2.53 25.26 -13.75
CA SER A 509 2.66 26.72 -13.75
C SER A 509 3.39 27.18 -15.00
N LEU A 510 2.76 28.05 -15.79
CA LEU A 510 3.27 28.54 -17.06
C LEU A 510 3.43 30.05 -17.04
N THR A 511 4.47 30.52 -17.70
CA THR A 511 4.74 31.91 -18.02
C THR A 511 4.99 32.06 -19.52
N PHE A 512 4.27 32.99 -20.13
CA PHE A 512 4.33 33.29 -21.56
C PHE A 512 5.02 34.64 -21.77
N THR A 513 5.97 34.71 -22.70
CA THR A 513 6.64 35.98 -23.06
C THR A 513 5.71 36.94 -23.79
N ALA A 514 4.70 36.41 -24.48
CA ALA A 514 3.64 37.17 -25.14
C ALA A 514 2.27 36.65 -24.68
N PRO A 515 1.24 37.51 -24.57
CA PRO A 515 -0.04 37.11 -24.03
C PRO A 515 -0.75 36.05 -24.91
N VAL A 516 -1.36 35.05 -24.27
CA VAL A 516 -2.11 33.97 -24.92
C VAL A 516 -3.58 34.00 -24.54
N MET A 517 -4.42 33.42 -25.39
CA MET A 517 -5.83 33.18 -25.10
C MET A 517 -5.97 32.03 -24.08
N GLN A 518 -6.45 32.29 -22.86
CA GLN A 518 -6.52 31.26 -21.82
C GLN A 518 -7.39 30.06 -22.24
N SER A 519 -8.48 30.28 -22.97
CA SER A 519 -9.36 29.21 -23.43
C SER A 519 -8.72 28.30 -24.49
N SER A 520 -7.63 28.74 -25.12
CA SER A 520 -6.89 27.98 -26.15
C SER A 520 -5.89 26.99 -25.58
N ILE A 521 -5.56 27.09 -24.28
CA ILE A 521 -4.55 26.23 -23.67
C ILE A 521 -5.03 24.77 -23.70
N ARG A 522 -4.22 23.88 -24.27
CA ARG A 522 -4.41 22.43 -24.30
C ARG A 522 -3.16 21.73 -23.80
N TYR A 523 -3.34 20.54 -23.22
CA TYR A 523 -2.21 19.69 -22.87
C TYR A 523 -2.44 18.22 -23.20
N ASP A 524 -1.36 17.55 -23.59
CA ASP A 524 -1.23 16.12 -23.74
C ASP A 524 -0.35 15.59 -22.61
N ILE A 525 -0.69 14.45 -22.04
CA ILE A 525 0.13 13.79 -21.03
C ILE A 525 -0.13 12.29 -20.98
N ASN A 526 0.89 11.51 -20.66
CA ASN A 526 0.75 10.10 -20.37
C ASN A 526 0.34 9.88 -18.92
N GLU A 527 -0.82 9.26 -18.73
CA GLU A 527 -1.27 8.78 -17.43
C GLU A 527 -0.65 7.40 -17.16
N ILE A 528 -0.12 7.23 -15.95
CA ILE A 528 0.39 5.94 -15.49
C ILE A 528 -0.73 5.26 -14.70
N THR A 529 -1.26 4.17 -15.24
CA THR A 529 -2.30 3.36 -14.60
C THR A 529 -1.72 2.06 -14.09
N GLN A 530 -1.98 1.72 -12.83
CA GLN A 530 -1.60 0.42 -12.29
C GLN A 530 -2.55 -0.65 -12.84
N LEU A 531 -2.01 -1.62 -13.56
CA LEU A 531 -2.70 -2.84 -13.94
C LEU A 531 -2.82 -3.72 -12.69
N THR A 532 -4.03 -4.21 -12.42
CA THR A 532 -4.28 -5.19 -11.35
C THR A 532 -4.45 -6.55 -12.03
N PRO A 533 -3.37 -7.31 -12.26
CA PRO A 533 -3.50 -8.64 -12.83
C PRO A 533 -4.34 -9.54 -11.91
N PRO A 534 -5.01 -10.56 -12.48
CA PRO A 534 -5.87 -11.43 -11.70
C PRO A 534 -5.09 -12.15 -10.60
N ALA A 535 -5.71 -12.30 -9.43
CA ALA A 535 -5.10 -12.95 -8.26
C ALA A 535 -4.58 -14.38 -8.54
N SER A 536 -5.13 -15.05 -9.56
CA SER A 536 -4.66 -16.37 -10.02
C SER A 536 -3.22 -16.37 -10.55
N LEU A 537 -2.70 -15.22 -10.98
CA LEU A 537 -1.33 -15.13 -11.51
C LEU A 537 -0.28 -15.20 -10.41
N TYR A 538 -0.53 -14.56 -9.26
CA TYR A 538 0.43 -14.49 -8.15
C TYR A 538 0.01 -15.31 -6.92
N SER A 539 -1.15 -15.98 -6.99
CA SER A 539 -1.75 -16.71 -5.86
C SER A 539 -1.92 -15.83 -4.60
N ILE A 540 -2.11 -14.52 -4.82
CA ILE A 540 -2.30 -13.47 -3.81
C ILE A 540 -3.29 -12.44 -4.39
N ASN A 541 -4.27 -12.04 -3.60
CA ASN A 541 -5.26 -11.03 -3.95
C ASN A 541 -4.75 -9.61 -3.68
N GLN A 542 -4.42 -8.88 -4.74
CA GLN A 542 -3.86 -7.52 -4.66
C GLN A 542 -4.82 -6.50 -4.04
N LEU A 543 -6.13 -6.68 -4.18
CA LEU A 543 -7.12 -5.76 -3.63
C LEU A 543 -7.27 -5.88 -2.11
N ARG A 544 -6.71 -6.95 -1.55
CA ARG A 544 -6.67 -7.21 -0.12
C ARG A 544 -5.36 -6.74 0.54
N ILE A 545 -4.49 -6.10 -0.24
CA ILE A 545 -3.18 -5.63 0.20
C ILE A 545 -3.16 -4.11 0.21
N ALA A 546 -2.55 -3.53 1.24
CA ALA A 546 -2.41 -2.10 1.37
C ALA A 546 -1.52 -1.53 0.25
N ASN A 547 -1.84 -0.32 -0.22
CA ASN A 547 -1.01 0.46 -1.16
C ASN A 547 -0.58 -0.32 -2.43
N GLY A 548 -1.40 -1.26 -2.91
CA GLY A 548 -1.11 -2.01 -4.14
C GLY A 548 0.15 -2.87 -4.08
N GLY A 549 0.58 -3.28 -2.87
CA GLY A 549 1.78 -4.10 -2.66
C GLY A 549 3.03 -3.32 -2.27
N ALA A 550 2.98 -1.98 -2.26
CA ALA A 550 4.04 -1.17 -1.69
C ALA A 550 3.96 -1.19 -0.15
N VAL A 551 4.99 -1.72 0.51
CA VAL A 551 5.03 -1.90 1.96
C VAL A 551 6.25 -1.22 2.58
N PRO A 552 6.11 -0.61 3.77
CA PRO A 552 7.26 -0.09 4.50
C PRO A 552 8.18 -1.24 4.92
N ILE A 553 9.46 -1.16 4.55
CA ILE A 553 10.47 -2.18 4.91
C ILE A 553 11.29 -1.80 6.15
N PHE A 554 11.10 -0.56 6.63
CA PHE A 554 11.61 -0.03 7.89
C PHE A 554 10.44 0.55 8.67
N ARG A 555 10.55 0.55 10.01
CA ARG A 555 9.53 1.08 10.91
C ARG A 555 10.16 1.96 11.97
N GLU A 556 9.41 2.97 12.42
CA GLU A 556 9.74 3.70 13.64
C GLU A 556 9.83 2.73 14.81
N PHE A 557 10.77 2.97 15.72
CA PHE A 557 11.11 2.07 16.82
C PHE A 557 11.55 0.66 16.38
N GLY A 558 11.85 0.47 15.09
CA GLY A 558 12.49 -0.73 14.56
C GLY A 558 14.00 -0.70 14.73
N VAL A 559 14.60 -1.88 14.93
CA VAL A 559 16.06 -2.04 14.93
C VAL A 559 16.53 -2.23 13.49
N VAL A 560 17.59 -1.52 13.12
CA VAL A 560 18.29 -1.67 11.85
C VAL A 560 19.74 -2.08 12.06
N SER A 561 20.28 -2.82 11.10
CA SER A 561 21.70 -3.12 11.02
C SER A 561 22.30 -2.35 9.86
N ILE A 562 23.41 -1.68 10.11
CA ILE A 562 24.24 -1.06 9.07
C ILE A 562 25.47 -1.95 8.92
N THR A 563 25.71 -2.49 7.72
CA THR A 563 26.83 -3.39 7.47
C THR A 563 27.60 -2.98 6.22
N HIS A 564 28.93 -3.13 6.26
CA HIS A 564 29.77 -3.02 5.08
C HIS A 564 30.58 -4.29 4.94
N ASN A 565 30.28 -5.05 3.88
CA ASN A 565 31.01 -6.26 3.50
C ASN A 565 32.11 -5.92 2.49
N GLN A 566 33.30 -6.49 2.63
CA GLN A 566 34.31 -6.53 1.57
C GLN A 566 34.61 -7.99 1.23
N TYR A 567 34.78 -8.24 -0.06
CA TYR A 567 35.09 -9.57 -0.60
C TYR A 567 36.47 -9.51 -1.24
N SER A 568 37.26 -10.54 -1.01
CA SER A 568 38.54 -10.72 -1.68
C SER A 568 38.74 -12.19 -2.02
N ASP A 569 39.06 -12.47 -3.29
CA ASP A 569 39.35 -13.82 -3.74
C ASP A 569 40.82 -14.18 -3.49
N VAL A 570 41.05 -15.42 -3.06
CA VAL A 570 42.37 -15.99 -2.86
C VAL A 570 42.44 -17.32 -3.59
N SER A 571 43.42 -17.48 -4.49
CA SER A 571 43.53 -18.71 -5.28
C SER A 571 43.86 -19.94 -4.41
N ASP A 572 44.77 -19.78 -3.45
CA ASP A 572 45.26 -20.84 -2.57
C ASP A 572 45.53 -20.34 -1.15
N LEU A 573 45.20 -21.18 -0.15
CA LEU A 573 45.41 -20.89 1.26
C LEU A 573 46.41 -21.88 1.88
N ASN A 574 47.70 -21.59 1.71
CA ASN A 574 48.75 -22.42 2.30
C ASN A 574 48.89 -22.16 3.82
N PRO A 575 49.15 -23.19 4.64
CA PRO A 575 49.47 -23.04 6.05
C PRO A 575 50.56 -22.00 6.31
N GLY A 576 50.32 -21.09 7.26
CA GLY A 576 51.22 -20.00 7.62
C GLY A 576 51.06 -18.72 6.80
N ASN A 577 50.30 -18.74 5.70
CA ASN A 577 49.96 -17.51 4.97
C ASN A 577 49.13 -16.57 5.86
N THR A 578 49.33 -15.27 5.69
CA THR A 578 48.56 -14.24 6.40
C THR A 578 47.79 -13.37 5.43
N LEU A 579 46.55 -13.02 5.78
CA LEU A 579 45.71 -12.07 5.07
C LEU A 579 45.42 -10.88 5.98
N ASN A 580 45.43 -9.67 5.44
CA ASN A 580 45.09 -8.46 6.18
C ASN A 580 43.62 -8.10 5.93
N GLN A 581 42.83 -8.08 7.00
CA GLN A 581 41.42 -7.71 6.99
C GLN A 581 41.18 -6.56 7.98
N ARG A 582 39.98 -5.98 8.00
CA ARG A 582 39.68 -4.88 8.92
C ARG A 582 39.69 -5.36 10.38
N PRO A 583 40.26 -4.61 11.34
CA PRO A 583 40.11 -4.90 12.77
C PRO A 583 38.65 -4.91 13.21
N GLY A 584 38.29 -5.78 14.15
CA GLY A 584 36.93 -5.92 14.68
C GLY A 584 35.89 -6.50 13.71
N ALA A 585 36.27 -6.86 12.47
CA ALA A 585 35.37 -7.45 11.49
C ALA A 585 34.99 -8.89 11.85
N PHE A 586 33.81 -9.30 11.39
CA PHE A 586 33.46 -10.71 11.27
C PHE A 586 34.10 -11.25 9.99
N ILE A 587 34.92 -12.30 10.11
CA ILE A 587 35.61 -12.92 8.98
C ILE A 587 34.94 -14.26 8.66
N ASP A 588 34.70 -14.51 7.38
CA ASP A 588 34.41 -15.84 6.87
C ASP A 588 35.27 -16.12 5.65
N ILE A 589 35.75 -17.35 5.53
CA ILE A 589 36.44 -17.83 4.34
C ILE A 589 35.65 -19.02 3.85
N VAL A 590 35.21 -18.98 2.61
CA VAL A 590 34.47 -20.08 1.97
C VAL A 590 35.25 -20.63 0.80
N ASP A 591 35.15 -21.93 0.59
CA ASP A 591 35.76 -22.62 -0.54
C ASP A 591 34.90 -22.55 -1.80
N SER A 592 35.36 -23.11 -2.92
CA SER A 592 34.65 -23.09 -4.19
C SER A 592 33.31 -23.83 -4.18
N THR A 593 33.02 -24.61 -3.14
CA THR A 593 31.77 -25.35 -2.93
C THR A 593 30.82 -24.63 -1.96
N GLY A 594 31.25 -23.50 -1.39
CA GLY A 594 30.52 -22.74 -0.38
C GLY A 594 30.73 -23.24 1.06
N ALA A 595 31.63 -24.19 1.28
CA ALA A 595 31.94 -24.68 2.62
C ALA A 595 32.77 -23.65 3.39
N SER A 596 32.32 -23.27 4.59
CA SER A 596 33.05 -22.33 5.46
C SER A 596 34.23 -23.03 6.11
N LEU A 597 35.39 -22.38 6.06
CA LEU A 597 36.61 -22.77 6.78
C LEU A 597 36.56 -22.35 8.25
N TRP A 598 35.50 -21.69 8.72
CA TRP A 598 35.39 -21.32 10.13
C TRP A 598 35.30 -22.58 11.00
N HIS A 599 36.10 -22.65 12.06
CA HIS A 599 36.05 -23.72 13.04
C HIS A 599 36.23 -23.14 14.45
N PRO A 600 35.49 -23.63 15.47
CA PRO A 600 35.54 -23.08 16.85
C PRO A 600 36.92 -23.19 17.53
N LEU A 601 37.79 -24.07 17.03
CA LEU A 601 39.15 -24.27 17.52
C LEU A 601 40.22 -23.63 16.61
N ASP A 602 39.81 -22.72 15.71
CA ASP A 602 40.69 -22.09 14.72
C ASP A 602 41.49 -23.10 13.88
N ALA A 603 40.89 -24.26 13.60
CA ALA A 603 41.57 -25.41 12.97
C ALA A 603 42.06 -25.10 11.55
N HIS A 604 41.39 -24.19 10.86
CA HIS A 604 41.70 -23.84 9.47
C HIS A 604 42.28 -22.43 9.31
N TYR A 605 41.83 -21.48 10.11
CA TYR A 605 42.43 -20.15 10.23
C TYR A 605 42.17 -19.56 11.62
N SER A 606 43.02 -18.62 12.02
CA SER A 606 42.82 -17.77 13.21
C SER A 606 42.75 -16.30 12.80
N TYR A 607 42.04 -15.48 13.57
CA TYR A 607 41.88 -14.05 13.28
C TYR A 607 42.19 -13.19 14.52
N ASN A 608 43.19 -12.33 14.39
CA ASN A 608 43.50 -11.33 15.41
C ASN A 608 42.60 -10.10 15.23
N LYS A 609 41.52 -10.02 16.02
CA LYS A 609 40.56 -8.91 15.96
C LYS A 609 41.15 -7.52 16.19
N THR A 610 42.26 -7.42 16.92
CA THR A 610 42.89 -6.12 17.23
C THR A 610 43.72 -5.62 16.05
N THR A 611 44.46 -6.51 15.40
CA THR A 611 45.35 -6.13 14.28
C THR A 611 44.72 -6.31 12.91
N GLY A 612 43.63 -7.07 12.80
CA GLY A 612 43.00 -7.40 11.53
C GLY A 612 43.67 -8.57 10.78
N VAL A 613 44.70 -9.21 11.37
CA VAL A 613 45.46 -10.25 10.66
C VAL A 613 44.78 -11.61 10.79
N VAL A 614 44.46 -12.21 9.66
CA VAL A 614 44.03 -13.61 9.53
C VAL A 614 45.26 -14.47 9.23
N THR A 615 45.47 -15.55 9.99
CA THR A 615 46.57 -16.50 9.78
C THR A 615 45.99 -17.87 9.41
N ILE A 616 46.35 -18.39 8.25
CA ILE A 616 45.91 -19.70 7.77
C ILE A 616 46.64 -20.79 8.52
N VAL A 617 45.89 -21.75 9.07
CA VAL A 617 46.39 -22.90 9.82
C VAL A 617 46.43 -24.13 8.92
N ASP A 618 45.29 -24.53 8.35
CA ASP A 618 45.20 -25.67 7.43
C ASP A 618 43.92 -25.59 6.58
N ALA A 619 44.07 -25.43 5.26
CA ALA A 619 42.95 -25.44 4.31
C ALA A 619 42.94 -26.71 3.41
N SER A 620 43.75 -27.73 3.73
CA SER A 620 43.93 -28.92 2.88
C SER A 620 42.66 -29.75 2.66
N ALA A 621 41.66 -29.60 3.53
CA ALA A 621 40.35 -30.24 3.39
C ALA A 621 39.38 -29.51 2.43
N PHE A 622 39.77 -28.35 1.90
CA PHE A 622 38.92 -27.47 1.10
C PHE A 622 39.49 -27.24 -0.29
N THR A 623 38.62 -26.85 -1.24
CA THR A 623 39.02 -26.66 -2.64
C THR A 623 38.95 -25.19 -3.04
N GLY A 624 40.06 -24.64 -3.55
CA GLY A 624 40.10 -23.27 -4.08
C GLY A 624 39.38 -23.12 -5.43
N PRO A 625 39.09 -21.89 -5.89
CA PRO A 625 39.43 -20.62 -5.24
C PRO A 625 38.60 -20.36 -3.97
N PHE A 626 39.12 -19.50 -3.09
CA PHE A 626 38.50 -19.14 -1.82
C PHE A 626 38.00 -17.70 -1.83
N GLU A 627 36.78 -17.48 -1.37
CA GLU A 627 36.26 -16.13 -1.12
C GLU A 627 36.46 -15.79 0.36
N VAL A 628 37.15 -14.69 0.64
CA VAL A 628 37.29 -14.13 1.98
C VAL A 628 36.32 -12.97 2.10
N THR A 629 35.38 -13.09 3.03
CA THR A 629 34.44 -12.03 3.38
C THR A 629 34.85 -11.41 4.72
N ASP A 630 35.02 -10.10 4.75
CA ASP A 630 35.07 -9.33 6.00
C ASP A 630 33.82 -8.45 6.15
N THR A 631 33.20 -8.47 7.32
CA THR A 631 31.97 -7.73 7.60
C THR A 631 32.13 -6.93 8.87
N ILE A 632 32.03 -5.61 8.77
CA ILE A 632 31.80 -4.74 9.93
C ILE A 632 30.34 -4.32 9.96
N GLY A 633 29.80 -4.10 11.15
CA GLY A 633 28.43 -3.69 11.30
C GLY A 633 28.05 -3.35 12.73
N GLU A 634 27.01 -2.55 12.86
CA GLU A 634 26.42 -2.17 14.14
C GLU A 634 24.89 -2.13 14.04
N LEU A 635 24.23 -2.19 15.19
CA LEU A 635 22.79 -2.12 15.33
C LEU A 635 22.38 -0.75 15.86
N ALA A 636 21.33 -0.16 15.29
CA ALA A 636 20.78 1.11 15.71
C ALA A 636 19.25 1.07 15.74
N LEU A 637 18.65 1.90 16.59
CA LEU A 637 17.20 2.05 16.70
C LEU A 637 16.73 3.25 15.86
N VAL A 638 15.75 3.02 14.99
CA VAL A 638 15.14 4.04 14.13
C VAL A 638 14.17 4.91 14.94
N ALA A 639 14.35 6.21 14.86
CA ALA A 639 13.46 7.23 15.41
C ALA A 639 12.38 7.65 14.40
N GLU A 640 12.74 7.82 13.13
CA GLU A 640 11.86 8.32 12.06
C GLU A 640 12.22 7.70 10.71
N VAL A 641 11.22 7.43 9.88
CA VAL A 641 11.37 6.89 8.52
C VAL A 641 10.84 7.91 7.51
N ASN A 642 11.72 8.38 6.63
CA ASN A 642 11.38 9.23 5.49
C ASN A 642 11.54 8.46 4.17
N ASP A 643 11.15 9.03 3.02
CA ASP A 643 11.17 8.33 1.73
C ASP A 643 12.57 7.81 1.32
N ASN A 644 13.62 8.58 1.59
CA ASN A 644 15.01 8.25 1.23
C ASN A 644 15.99 8.43 2.40
N GLN A 645 15.49 8.52 3.63
CA GLN A 645 16.32 8.73 4.82
C GLN A 645 15.76 8.00 6.03
N LEU A 646 16.65 7.45 6.85
CA LEU A 646 16.32 6.95 8.18
C LEU A 646 16.98 7.84 9.22
N VAL A 647 16.22 8.25 10.24
CA VAL A 647 16.76 8.97 11.40
C VAL A 647 16.89 7.98 12.55
N LEU A 648 18.06 7.91 13.15
CA LEU A 648 18.40 7.04 14.27
C LEU A 648 18.28 7.81 15.59
N THR A 649 17.96 7.08 16.66
CA THR A 649 17.89 7.63 18.02
C THR A 649 19.26 8.01 18.58
N THR A 650 20.32 7.33 18.14
CA THR A 650 21.72 7.57 18.52
C THR A 650 22.56 7.56 17.25
N PRO A 651 23.58 8.42 17.13
CA PRO A 651 24.53 8.33 16.03
C PRO A 651 25.22 6.96 16.00
N ILE A 652 25.49 6.45 14.79
CA ILE A 652 26.35 5.28 14.61
C ILE A 652 27.77 5.56 15.13
N GLU A 653 28.56 4.55 15.47
CA GLU A 653 29.96 4.73 15.86
C GLU A 653 30.92 4.59 14.68
N GLY A 654 30.57 3.74 13.71
CA GLY A 654 31.40 3.40 12.57
C GLY A 654 31.35 4.40 11.41
N SER A 655 32.21 4.14 10.44
CA SER A 655 32.25 4.83 9.15
C SER A 655 31.85 3.85 8.05
N TYR A 656 30.81 4.18 7.29
CA TYR A 656 30.24 3.31 6.25
C TYR A 656 30.21 4.04 4.91
N PRO A 657 30.88 3.52 3.87
CA PRO A 657 30.86 4.14 2.54
C PRO A 657 29.48 4.02 1.89
N ALA A 658 29.24 4.80 0.84
CA ALA A 658 28.09 4.61 -0.04
C ALA A 658 28.04 3.16 -0.57
N GLY A 659 26.84 2.60 -0.70
CA GLY A 659 26.65 1.20 -1.08
C GLY A 659 26.65 0.21 0.10
N SER A 660 27.04 0.64 1.31
CA SER A 660 26.87 -0.17 2.52
C SER A 660 25.41 -0.56 2.72
N VAL A 661 25.18 -1.73 3.29
CA VAL A 661 23.87 -2.34 3.42
C VAL A 661 23.20 -1.82 4.69
N VAL A 662 21.91 -1.50 4.58
CA VAL A 662 21.05 -1.14 5.71
C VAL A 662 19.86 -2.09 5.71
N SER A 663 19.66 -2.81 6.81
CA SER A 663 18.68 -3.90 6.89
C SER A 663 17.83 -3.78 8.12
N SER A 664 16.52 -3.95 7.96
CA SER A 664 15.59 -4.08 9.07
C SER A 664 15.80 -5.42 9.77
N VAL A 665 15.86 -5.40 11.10
CA VAL A 665 16.12 -6.59 11.93
C VAL A 665 14.81 -7.16 12.42
N GLN A 666 14.57 -8.44 12.14
CA GLN A 666 13.48 -9.20 12.74
C GLN A 666 13.97 -9.87 14.02
N VAL A 667 13.41 -9.47 15.16
CA VAL A 667 13.76 -10.04 16.47
C VAL A 667 12.90 -11.26 16.74
N LEU A 668 13.54 -12.41 16.89
CA LEU A 668 12.90 -13.68 17.27
C LEU A 668 12.82 -13.82 18.80
N GLY A 669 13.58 -13.02 19.56
CA GLY A 669 13.66 -13.07 21.01
C GLY A 669 14.49 -14.25 21.49
N ASN A 670 14.27 -14.70 22.72
CA ASN A 670 15.03 -15.78 23.31
C ASN A 670 14.71 -17.14 22.68
N LEU A 671 15.74 -17.92 22.37
CA LEU A 671 15.61 -19.29 21.86
C LEU A 671 16.26 -20.26 22.84
N GLN A 672 15.42 -21.13 23.38
CA GLN A 672 15.81 -22.21 24.29
C GLN A 672 14.72 -23.28 24.22
N ALA A 673 15.13 -24.55 24.19
CA ALA A 673 14.18 -25.64 24.33
C ALA A 673 13.73 -25.73 25.78
N ALA A 674 12.42 -25.90 25.98
CA ALA A 674 11.81 -26.01 27.29
C ALA A 674 10.73 -27.10 27.29
N ALA A 675 10.49 -27.69 28.45
CA ALA A 675 9.23 -28.36 28.73
C ALA A 675 8.38 -27.40 29.57
N ASN A 676 7.10 -27.28 29.26
CA ASN A 676 6.19 -26.41 30.00
C ASN A 676 4.80 -27.04 30.10
N VAL A 677 3.93 -26.38 30.88
CA VAL A 677 2.52 -26.76 31.02
C VAL A 677 2.36 -28.20 31.52
N LEU A 678 2.89 -28.52 32.70
CA LEU A 678 2.78 -29.87 33.28
C LEU A 678 1.60 -29.96 34.26
N PHE A 679 0.72 -30.95 34.05
CA PHE A 679 -0.31 -31.31 35.02
C PHE A 679 -0.74 -32.77 34.87
N ASP A 680 -1.21 -33.35 35.97
CA ASP A 680 -1.80 -34.68 36.02
C ASP A 680 -3.33 -34.63 35.95
N MET A 681 -3.95 -35.70 35.45
CA MET A 681 -5.41 -35.80 35.28
C MET A 681 -5.90 -37.24 35.47
N THR A 682 -7.11 -37.40 36.00
CA THR A 682 -7.68 -38.72 36.29
C THR A 682 -7.97 -39.57 35.07
N ALA A 683 -8.18 -38.95 33.89
CA ALA A 683 -8.49 -39.64 32.65
C ALA A 683 -8.15 -38.78 31.42
N TRP A 684 -7.72 -39.41 30.33
CA TRP A 684 -7.58 -38.75 29.03
C TRP A 684 -8.91 -38.68 28.28
N GLU A 685 -9.47 -37.48 28.14
CA GLU A 685 -10.75 -37.22 27.45
C GLU A 685 -10.58 -36.93 25.94
N ASN A 686 -9.38 -37.12 25.39
CA ASN A 686 -9.04 -36.77 24.01
C ASN A 686 -9.21 -35.26 23.71
N VAL A 687 -8.90 -34.41 24.70
CA VAL A 687 -8.94 -32.95 24.59
C VAL A 687 -7.54 -32.37 24.79
N TRP A 688 -6.97 -31.81 23.72
CA TRP A 688 -5.67 -31.13 23.75
C TRP A 688 -5.81 -29.71 24.28
N SER A 689 -5.75 -29.57 25.60
CA SER A 689 -5.79 -28.30 26.33
C SER A 689 -4.46 -28.04 27.05
N ASP A 690 -4.13 -26.75 27.21
CA ASP A 690 -2.98 -26.28 28.01
C ASP A 690 -3.39 -25.94 29.46
N THR A 691 -4.65 -26.24 29.80
CA THR A 691 -5.17 -26.23 31.17
C THR A 691 -5.87 -27.55 31.46
N ILE A 692 -5.87 -27.98 32.72
CA ILE A 692 -6.51 -29.22 33.12
C ILE A 692 -7.99 -29.27 32.72
N THR A 693 -8.39 -30.38 32.10
CA THR A 693 -9.78 -30.74 31.80
C THR A 693 -10.18 -31.89 32.71
N GLY A 694 -11.11 -31.65 33.63
CA GLY A 694 -11.51 -32.65 34.64
C GLY A 694 -10.86 -32.43 36.00
N SER A 695 -10.58 -33.52 36.71
CA SER A 695 -10.00 -33.49 38.06
C SER A 695 -8.51 -33.88 38.03
N PRO A 696 -7.68 -33.32 38.92
CA PRO A 696 -6.29 -33.76 39.09
C PRO A 696 -6.25 -35.23 39.53
N ALA A 697 -5.21 -35.95 39.10
CA ALA A 697 -5.01 -37.34 39.46
C ALA A 697 -4.64 -37.49 40.94
N THR A 698 -4.74 -38.72 41.46
CA THR A 698 -4.23 -39.00 42.81
C THR A 698 -2.70 -39.11 42.79
N GLY A 699 -2.14 -39.71 41.72
CA GLY A 699 -0.72 -39.67 41.44
C GLY A 699 -0.29 -38.27 40.99
N ASN A 700 0.87 -37.80 41.47
CA ASN A 700 1.42 -36.51 41.11
C ASN A 700 2.86 -36.68 40.63
N PHE A 701 3.20 -36.03 39.51
CA PHE A 701 4.55 -36.03 38.97
C PHE A 701 5.37 -34.94 39.65
N ASN A 702 6.54 -35.29 40.18
CA ASN A 702 7.40 -34.36 40.91
C ASN A 702 8.28 -33.53 39.96
N GLU A 703 7.65 -32.61 39.22
CA GLU A 703 8.34 -31.71 38.30
C GLU A 703 9.36 -30.80 39.00
N LEU A 704 9.12 -30.44 40.27
CA LEU A 704 9.98 -29.51 41.01
C LEU A 704 11.41 -30.05 41.18
N ASN A 705 11.55 -31.34 41.51
CA ASN A 705 12.86 -31.96 41.70
C ASN A 705 13.36 -32.69 40.45
N TYR A 706 12.45 -33.12 39.57
CA TYR A 706 12.74 -33.92 38.38
C TYR A 706 11.98 -33.35 37.18
N PRO A 707 12.36 -32.16 36.69
CA PRO A 707 11.71 -31.56 35.52
C PRO A 707 11.92 -32.44 34.28
N ILE A 708 11.02 -32.32 33.32
CA ILE A 708 11.17 -32.99 32.03
C ILE A 708 12.38 -32.36 31.31
N GLU A 709 13.39 -33.18 31.03
CA GLU A 709 14.63 -32.72 30.41
C GLU A 709 14.47 -32.67 28.89
N VAL A 710 14.95 -31.60 28.27
CA VAL A 710 14.93 -31.41 26.80
C VAL A 710 16.31 -30.95 26.32
N GLN A 711 16.56 -31.05 25.01
CA GLN A 711 17.76 -30.51 24.38
C GLN A 711 17.39 -29.64 23.19
N ASN A 712 18.12 -28.54 22.98
CA ASN A 712 17.90 -27.61 21.88
C ASN A 712 17.88 -28.31 20.51
N GLN A 713 18.81 -29.25 20.31
CA GLN A 713 18.94 -29.97 19.04
C GLN A 713 17.79 -30.93 18.71
N SER A 714 17.08 -31.49 19.71
CA SER A 714 16.12 -32.58 19.51
C SER A 714 14.68 -32.28 19.90
N ALA A 715 14.45 -31.26 20.73
CA ALA A 715 13.12 -30.82 21.11
C ALA A 715 12.32 -30.31 19.90
N ILE A 716 11.02 -30.58 19.91
CA ILE A 716 10.07 -30.12 18.91
C ILE A 716 8.92 -29.39 19.61
N ASN A 717 8.25 -28.50 18.88
CA ASN A 717 6.98 -27.91 19.34
C ASN A 717 5.90 -28.99 19.26
N GLU A 718 5.55 -29.59 20.39
CA GLU A 718 4.59 -30.70 20.44
C GLU A 718 3.88 -30.76 21.80
N ARG A 719 2.66 -31.28 21.76
CA ARG A 719 1.81 -31.49 22.91
C ARG A 719 1.80 -32.99 23.22
N TRP A 720 2.27 -33.35 24.41
CA TRP A 720 2.43 -34.74 24.85
C TRP A 720 1.43 -35.12 25.94
N VAL A 721 0.95 -36.36 25.89
CA VAL A 721 0.23 -37.00 26.98
C VAL A 721 0.83 -38.37 27.27
N ILE A 722 1.13 -38.61 28.55
CA ILE A 722 1.43 -39.92 29.09
C ILE A 722 0.13 -40.51 29.62
N VAL A 723 -0.29 -41.68 29.15
CA VAL A 723 -1.51 -42.38 29.57
C VAL A 723 -1.14 -43.69 30.24
N PHE A 724 -1.46 -43.85 31.53
CA PHE A 724 -1.17 -45.06 32.28
C PHE A 724 -2.04 -46.23 31.81
N THR A 725 -1.40 -47.35 31.48
CA THR A 725 -2.02 -48.62 31.07
C THR A 725 -2.00 -49.66 32.19
N SER A 726 -1.33 -49.35 33.29
CA SER A 726 -1.37 -50.03 34.59
C SER A 726 -0.82 -49.06 35.66
N PRO A 727 -0.77 -49.40 36.96
CA PRO A 727 -0.15 -48.53 37.96
C PRO A 727 1.33 -48.18 37.71
N THR A 728 2.04 -48.94 36.86
CA THR A 728 3.47 -48.71 36.60
C THR A 728 3.83 -48.56 35.14
N ALA A 729 2.96 -48.91 34.20
CA ALA A 729 3.22 -48.85 32.76
C ALA A 729 2.35 -47.78 32.08
N PHE A 730 2.88 -47.13 31.04
CA PHE A 730 2.19 -46.06 30.33
C PHE A 730 2.53 -46.02 28.84
N ASN A 731 1.74 -45.25 28.09
CA ASN A 731 1.93 -44.93 26.69
C ASN A 731 2.19 -43.43 26.54
N CYS A 732 3.15 -43.03 25.70
CA CYS A 732 3.40 -41.64 25.35
C CYS A 732 2.84 -41.32 23.98
N ILE A 733 1.93 -40.36 23.94
CA ILE A 733 1.22 -39.95 22.74
C ILE A 733 1.49 -38.45 22.50
N GLY A 734 1.99 -38.10 21.31
CA GLY A 734 2.04 -36.72 20.83
C GLY A 734 0.78 -36.37 20.04
N GLU A 735 0.36 -35.11 20.06
CA GLU A 735 -0.81 -34.66 19.30
C GLU A 735 -0.59 -34.83 17.79
N GLY A 736 0.56 -34.37 17.29
CA GLY A 736 0.92 -34.49 15.87
C GLY A 736 1.50 -35.85 15.50
N LEU A 737 2.09 -36.57 16.47
CA LEU A 737 2.86 -37.79 16.23
C LEU A 737 2.14 -39.10 16.60
N GLY A 738 1.06 -39.04 17.37
CA GLY A 738 0.39 -40.23 17.89
C GLY A 738 1.24 -40.98 18.93
N LEU A 739 0.99 -42.28 19.10
CA LEU A 739 1.76 -43.13 20.03
C LEU A 739 3.21 -43.27 19.55
N ILE A 740 4.15 -42.68 20.28
CA ILE A 740 5.57 -42.69 19.91
C ILE A 740 6.39 -43.75 20.65
N ALA A 741 5.98 -44.12 21.86
CA ALA A 741 6.63 -45.14 22.67
C ALA A 741 5.76 -45.55 23.87
N SER A 742 6.08 -46.69 24.47
CA SER A 742 5.55 -47.13 25.77
C SER A 742 6.69 -47.14 26.78
N GLY A 743 6.37 -46.87 28.04
CA GLY A 743 7.34 -46.78 29.13
C GLY A 743 6.78 -47.28 30.45
N ASP A 744 7.58 -47.14 31.50
CA ASP A 744 7.21 -47.50 32.85
C ASP A 744 7.81 -46.51 33.87
N THR A 745 7.34 -46.61 35.10
CA THR A 745 7.78 -45.75 36.23
C THR A 745 9.08 -46.24 36.88
N LEU A 746 9.63 -47.38 36.44
CA LEU A 746 10.80 -48.04 37.03
C LEU A 746 12.10 -47.67 36.30
N ASN A 747 12.00 -47.22 35.05
CA ASN A 747 13.11 -46.86 34.18
C ASN A 747 12.97 -45.43 33.65
N ASP A 748 14.11 -44.80 33.34
CA ASP A 748 14.10 -43.51 32.64
C ASP A 748 13.44 -43.67 31.27
N PHE A 749 12.54 -42.75 30.95
CA PHE A 749 11.80 -42.76 29.69
C PHE A 749 12.33 -41.69 28.76
N ALA A 750 12.96 -42.11 27.66
CA ALA A 750 13.66 -41.25 26.70
C ALA A 750 13.29 -41.64 25.26
N PRO A 751 12.08 -41.29 24.77
CA PRO A 751 11.65 -41.69 23.43
C PRO A 751 12.48 -41.00 22.34
N ILE A 752 12.94 -41.77 21.36
CA ILE A 752 13.88 -41.30 20.34
C ILE A 752 13.17 -40.49 19.24
N ASN A 753 13.70 -39.31 18.94
CA ASN A 753 13.36 -38.53 17.77
C ASN A 753 14.07 -39.12 16.54
N PRO A 754 13.35 -39.67 15.54
CA PRO A 754 13.96 -40.30 14.38
C PRO A 754 14.72 -39.29 13.49
N ASN A 755 14.45 -37.99 13.61
CA ASN A 755 15.12 -36.97 12.81
C ASN A 755 16.52 -36.64 13.31
N THR A 756 16.76 -36.76 14.61
CA THR A 756 18.02 -36.38 15.26
C THR A 756 18.76 -37.57 15.88
N LEU A 757 18.08 -38.71 15.99
CA LEU A 757 18.54 -39.90 16.71
C LEU A 757 18.85 -39.64 18.19
N GLN A 758 18.27 -38.58 18.75
CA GLN A 758 18.36 -38.19 20.16
C GLN A 758 16.96 -38.21 20.79
N PRO A 759 16.82 -38.31 22.12
CA PRO A 759 15.51 -38.27 22.76
C PRO A 759 14.76 -36.96 22.46
N TYR A 760 13.44 -37.02 22.27
CA TYR A 760 12.59 -35.81 22.23
C TYR A 760 12.67 -35.04 23.56
N PHE A 761 12.61 -35.80 24.65
CA PHE A 761 12.73 -35.38 26.03
C PHE A 761 13.14 -36.60 26.88
N VAL A 762 13.51 -36.37 28.13
CA VAL A 762 13.79 -37.44 29.11
C VAL A 762 12.95 -37.21 30.36
N ILE A 763 12.22 -38.24 30.77
CA ILE A 763 11.51 -38.30 32.06
C ILE A 763 12.29 -39.25 32.97
N ARG A 764 12.81 -38.73 34.08
CA ARG A 764 13.52 -39.52 35.09
C ARG A 764 12.56 -40.38 35.89
N LYS A 765 12.94 -41.63 36.16
CA LYS A 765 12.10 -42.55 36.95
C LYS A 765 11.76 -42.01 38.33
N GLU A 766 12.66 -41.24 38.95
CA GLU A 766 12.47 -40.65 40.28
C GLU A 766 11.41 -39.54 40.31
N GLY A 767 11.00 -39.03 39.13
CA GLY A 767 9.92 -38.05 39.00
C GLY A 767 8.53 -38.64 39.26
N TRP A 768 8.36 -39.96 39.14
CA TRP A 768 7.07 -40.60 39.36
C TRP A 768 6.74 -40.69 40.85
N GLY A 769 5.71 -39.97 41.29
CA GLY A 769 5.07 -40.20 42.58
C GLY A 769 4.38 -41.56 42.65
N GLY A 770 3.95 -41.97 43.85
CA GLY A 770 3.14 -43.18 44.03
C GLY A 770 1.64 -42.94 43.75
N GLY A 771 0.88 -44.02 43.59
CA GLY A 771 -0.59 -43.96 43.56
C GLY A 771 -1.24 -43.84 42.19
N TRP A 772 -0.50 -44.10 41.10
CA TRP A 772 -1.03 -44.08 39.74
C TRP A 772 -2.03 -45.21 39.46
N ASN A 773 -3.08 -44.91 38.71
CA ASN A 773 -4.10 -45.86 38.28
C ASN A 773 -4.19 -45.97 36.76
N PHE A 774 -4.80 -47.06 36.29
CA PHE A 774 -5.13 -47.21 34.87
C PHE A 774 -5.97 -46.01 34.38
N GLY A 775 -5.55 -45.42 33.27
CA GLY A 775 -6.23 -44.30 32.63
C GLY A 775 -5.82 -42.92 33.14
N GLU A 776 -5.14 -42.81 34.28
CA GLU A 776 -4.57 -41.53 34.73
C GLU A 776 -3.49 -41.07 33.76
N CYS A 777 -3.29 -39.75 33.66
CA CYS A 777 -2.42 -39.17 32.64
C CYS A 777 -1.59 -38.01 33.16
N VAL A 778 -0.46 -37.77 32.50
CA VAL A 778 0.35 -36.56 32.65
C VAL A 778 0.40 -35.84 31.31
N ARG A 779 0.06 -34.55 31.30
CA ARG A 779 0.07 -33.68 30.13
C ARG A 779 1.23 -32.69 30.26
N PHE A 780 1.99 -32.50 29.20
CA PHE A 780 3.04 -31.48 29.10
C PHE A 780 3.32 -31.09 27.65
N ASN A 781 3.87 -29.91 27.44
CA ASN A 781 4.30 -29.43 26.13
C ASN A 781 5.82 -29.36 26.09
N THR A 782 6.38 -29.53 24.90
CA THR A 782 7.77 -29.16 24.63
C THR A 782 7.81 -28.02 23.63
N GLU A 783 8.77 -27.13 23.82
CA GLU A 783 9.09 -26.05 22.91
C GLU A 783 10.49 -26.28 22.32
N ALA A 784 10.61 -26.09 21.01
CA ALA A 784 11.87 -26.15 20.30
C ALA A 784 12.63 -24.83 20.43
N ALA A 785 13.97 -24.90 20.38
CA ALA A 785 14.83 -23.71 20.34
C ALA A 785 14.87 -23.06 18.94
N ALA A 786 13.73 -22.96 18.25
CA ALA A 786 13.60 -22.42 16.90
C ALA A 786 12.24 -21.75 16.72
N LYS A 787 12.17 -20.73 15.83
CA LYS A 787 10.92 -20.02 15.51
C LYS A 787 10.70 -19.96 14.00
N PRO A 788 9.44 -19.91 13.54
CA PRO A 788 9.13 -19.79 12.12
C PRO A 788 9.54 -18.40 11.62
N LEU A 789 10.20 -18.37 10.47
CA LEU A 789 10.57 -17.16 9.75
C LEU A 789 10.06 -17.28 8.31
N VAL A 790 9.40 -16.24 7.82
CA VAL A 790 8.84 -16.21 6.46
C VAL A 790 9.66 -15.25 5.60
N LEU A 791 10.04 -15.71 4.42
CA LEU A 791 10.66 -14.90 3.39
C LEU A 791 9.72 -14.77 2.20
N LEU A 792 9.71 -13.59 1.62
CA LEU A 792 9.04 -13.30 0.37
C LEU A 792 10.04 -12.75 -0.64
N ARG A 793 9.98 -13.28 -1.87
CA ARG A 793 10.66 -12.74 -3.04
C ARG A 793 9.61 -12.30 -4.06
N SER A 794 9.67 -11.06 -4.49
CA SER A 794 8.85 -10.49 -5.57
C SER A 794 9.76 -10.19 -6.76
N VAL A 795 9.40 -10.68 -7.94
CA VAL A 795 10.14 -10.48 -9.18
C VAL A 795 9.28 -9.66 -10.12
N SER A 796 9.72 -8.46 -10.50
CA SER A 796 9.01 -7.59 -11.42
C SER A 796 9.30 -7.92 -12.89
N ALA A 797 8.31 -7.70 -13.76
CA ALA A 797 8.45 -7.99 -15.18
C ALA A 797 9.55 -7.16 -15.87
N GLY A 798 10.26 -7.79 -16.80
CA GLY A 798 10.98 -7.13 -17.89
C GLY A 798 12.15 -7.93 -18.43
N HIS A 799 12.86 -7.35 -19.40
CA HIS A 799 13.82 -8.06 -20.26
C HIS A 799 15.27 -8.08 -19.75
N SER A 800 15.52 -7.69 -18.50
CA SER A 800 16.86 -7.79 -17.91
C SER A 800 16.96 -9.14 -17.21
N GLN A 801 17.95 -9.94 -17.60
CA GLN A 801 18.30 -11.18 -16.93
C GLN A 801 19.73 -11.00 -16.42
N ILE A 802 19.93 -11.11 -15.11
CA ILE A 802 21.26 -11.27 -14.53
C ILE A 802 21.58 -12.76 -14.45
N GLU A 803 22.84 -13.12 -14.71
CA GLU A 803 23.26 -14.53 -14.77
C GLU A 803 23.38 -15.16 -13.37
N GLN A 804 23.69 -14.36 -12.35
CA GLN A 804 23.80 -14.78 -10.97
C GLN A 804 23.21 -13.70 -10.06
N ASP A 805 22.35 -14.12 -9.14
CA ASP A 805 21.82 -13.28 -8.07
C ASP A 805 21.91 -14.06 -6.75
N SER A 806 22.17 -13.37 -5.66
CA SER A 806 22.26 -14.00 -4.35
C SER A 806 21.78 -13.07 -3.25
N ILE A 807 21.26 -13.68 -2.19
CA ILE A 807 20.93 -13.00 -0.95
C ILE A 807 21.66 -13.71 0.18
N ARG A 808 22.14 -12.95 1.17
CA ARG A 808 22.70 -13.52 2.40
C ARG A 808 21.81 -13.21 3.58
N LEU A 809 21.45 -14.23 4.34
CA LEU A 809 20.72 -14.09 5.60
C LEU A 809 21.68 -14.25 6.76
N HIS A 810 21.60 -13.36 7.73
CA HIS A 810 22.35 -13.45 8.97
C HIS A 810 21.42 -13.78 10.12
N PHE A 811 21.69 -14.90 10.79
CA PHE A 811 21.07 -15.28 12.06
C PHE A 811 22.08 -15.08 13.18
N ARG A 812 21.71 -14.26 14.17
CA ARG A 812 22.59 -13.81 15.26
C ARG A 812 21.84 -13.80 16.59
N GLY A 813 22.59 -13.74 17.68
CA GLY A 813 22.07 -13.59 19.04
C GLY A 813 23.23 -13.58 20.03
N ASN A 814 22.92 -13.38 21.30
CA ASN A 814 23.90 -13.36 22.38
C ASN A 814 23.85 -14.70 23.11
N ALA A 815 24.96 -15.44 23.08
CA ALA A 815 25.09 -16.68 23.83
C ALA A 815 25.36 -16.35 25.31
N ASP A 816 24.66 -17.07 26.20
CA ASP A 816 24.95 -17.10 27.65
C ASP A 816 26.19 -17.98 27.97
#